data_AF-A0A2E8T2X3-F1
#
_entry.id   AF-A0A2E8T2X3-F1
#
_cell.length_a   1.000
_cell.length_b   1.000
_cell.length_c   1.000
_cell.angle_alpha   90.00
_cell.angle_beta   90.00
_cell.angle_gamma   90.00
#
_symmetry.space_group_name_H-M   'P 1'
#
loop_
_entity.id
_entity.type
_entity.pdbx_description
1 polymer ?
#
loop_
_entity_poly.entity_id
_entity_poly.type
_entity_poly.pdbx_seq_one_letter_code
_entity_poly.pdbx_strand_id
1 'polypeptide(L)'
;MMDPNKFRHDISRYERPNRKFRCGRAAEWGKPCEFGPDNSGKCGGIYECQPAQVGDRFECRRSTLFGGPCDNGPGSDGKCSQHQPPCRPRRSIRSLRGLMAISAFAIVISVIALMLTLGSDGSGHNVISSAGPLTDGHANFTSSSGCVACHEPHAKDAGEWFLAAFEENNISKNCLNCHTFVGEPFLAHNISSNANKTNTHSNNFSCIACHSEHKGEDFDITAISDAKCNTCHEREISSFANNHPNFADDFPHDQRTAIRFDHSSHITQHFKDQRLEDIAPTNCTSCHEVSDAVQSVKPVGYQTACASCHNDAIPRRELVLLRLPEFDDNFIDLDFVSETCGPTLEAWEEIQDNIATVREAIEAEELDMLDEEILIGDEEEYEPVSFDEPAAISSYLLRTPIDDSSEYTEPLQTLIVGLLEDGSEVLEETIAEAVGAEGAKKMLSGLSPTLTREVACAWASNEEYESPSDPNYGGWYAEGVELKYKPIGHGDPVVRAWINFGALSVLDDDEDVEESGEFMRDELLNPKEGFGACTKCHSVSKTETNPLHVQWNFNNSKSRPHTFYSHGAHLNILNPSGINLADPEAGCQTCHKLNVQANYGASFSDNNPHIFESNFDSIDKETCTQCHNEGQVRQDCQLCHLYHNETGFNLRVTNND
;
A
#
# COMPACT_ATOMS: atom_id res chain seq x y z
N MET A 1 -53.40 -42.02 -41.23
CA MET A 1 -54.20 -40.85 -41.69
C MET A 1 -55.42 -40.74 -40.80
N MET A 2 -55.54 -39.68 -40.00
CA MET A 2 -56.76 -39.40 -39.23
C MET A 2 -57.81 -38.82 -40.18
N ASP A 3 -59.03 -39.35 -40.14
CA ASP A 3 -60.17 -38.82 -40.90
C ASP A 3 -60.36 -37.33 -40.55
N PRO A 4 -60.22 -36.40 -41.51
CA PRO A 4 -60.37 -34.97 -41.28
C PRO A 4 -61.78 -34.57 -40.79
N ASN A 5 -62.76 -35.48 -40.91
CA ASN A 5 -64.13 -35.28 -40.44
C ASN A 5 -64.39 -35.75 -39.00
N LYS A 6 -63.39 -36.34 -38.30
CA LYS A 6 -63.57 -36.93 -36.96
C LYS A 6 -64.14 -35.97 -35.91
N PHE A 7 -63.91 -34.66 -36.05
CA PHE A 7 -64.38 -33.64 -35.11
C PHE A 7 -65.55 -32.80 -35.62
N ARG A 8 -66.21 -33.20 -36.71
CA ARG A 8 -67.44 -32.52 -37.14
C ARG A 8 -68.50 -32.61 -36.04
N HIS A 9 -69.23 -31.51 -35.85
CA HIS A 9 -70.22 -31.35 -34.78
C HIS A 9 -71.39 -32.37 -34.87
N ASP A 10 -71.60 -32.97 -36.03
CA ASP A 10 -72.59 -34.02 -36.30
C ASP A 10 -72.04 -35.46 -36.14
N ILE A 11 -70.73 -35.63 -35.87
CA ILE A 11 -70.02 -36.92 -35.81
C ILE A 11 -69.25 -37.12 -34.50
N SER A 12 -68.87 -36.04 -33.79
CA SER A 12 -68.22 -36.13 -32.47
C SER A 12 -68.61 -34.97 -31.56
N ARG A 13 -69.12 -35.27 -30.36
CA ARG A 13 -69.35 -34.24 -29.33
C ARG A 13 -68.01 -33.81 -28.71
N TYR A 14 -67.88 -32.52 -28.41
CA TYR A 14 -66.74 -31.96 -27.68
C TYR A 14 -66.67 -32.56 -26.26
N GLU A 15 -65.70 -33.44 -26.01
CA GLU A 15 -65.38 -33.86 -24.64
C GLU A 15 -64.96 -32.62 -23.83
N ARG A 16 -65.43 -32.50 -22.59
CA ARG A 16 -65.10 -31.36 -21.70
C ARG A 16 -64.03 -31.78 -20.69
N PRO A 17 -62.73 -31.84 -21.07
CA PRO A 17 -61.67 -32.42 -20.25
C PRO A 17 -61.44 -31.70 -18.91
N ASN A 18 -61.84 -30.44 -18.80
CA ASN A 18 -61.67 -29.61 -17.60
C ASN A 18 -62.78 -29.77 -16.54
N ARG A 19 -63.77 -30.65 -16.76
CA ARG A 19 -64.82 -30.89 -15.76
C ARG A 19 -64.36 -31.84 -14.65
N LYS A 20 -64.88 -31.61 -13.42
CA LYS A 20 -64.60 -32.44 -12.24
C LYS A 20 -65.06 -33.89 -12.44
N PHE A 21 -66.16 -34.08 -13.16
CA PHE A 21 -66.77 -35.38 -13.44
C PHE A 21 -66.83 -35.65 -14.94
N ARG A 22 -66.62 -36.92 -15.31
CA ARG A 22 -66.83 -37.47 -16.66
C ARG A 22 -68.07 -38.37 -16.64
N CYS A 23 -68.75 -38.46 -17.78
CA CYS A 23 -69.92 -39.31 -17.95
C CYS A 23 -69.58 -40.77 -17.62
N GLY A 24 -70.39 -41.43 -16.79
CA GLY A 24 -70.20 -42.83 -16.44
C GLY A 24 -70.26 -43.75 -17.66
N ARG A 25 -71.20 -43.48 -18.59
CA ARG A 25 -71.33 -44.26 -19.83
C ARG A 25 -70.14 -44.11 -20.76
N ALA A 26 -69.57 -42.90 -20.83
CA ALA A 26 -68.34 -42.68 -21.59
C ALA A 26 -67.18 -43.49 -21.02
N ALA A 27 -67.07 -43.53 -19.69
CA ALA A 27 -66.01 -44.27 -19.00
C ALA A 27 -66.18 -45.80 -19.10
N GLU A 28 -67.40 -46.30 -19.22
CA GLU A 28 -67.71 -47.75 -19.14
C GLU A 28 -67.99 -48.38 -20.51
N TRP A 29 -68.63 -47.65 -21.41
CA TRP A 29 -69.09 -48.15 -22.72
C TRP A 29 -68.56 -47.34 -23.90
N GLY A 30 -67.70 -46.35 -23.68
CA GLY A 30 -67.14 -45.49 -24.75
C GLY A 30 -68.15 -44.58 -25.45
N LYS A 31 -69.43 -44.60 -25.02
CA LYS A 31 -70.51 -43.78 -25.56
C LYS A 31 -71.02 -42.84 -24.46
N PRO A 32 -70.66 -41.54 -24.47
CA PRO A 32 -71.21 -40.59 -23.50
C PRO A 32 -72.72 -40.50 -23.66
N CYS A 33 -73.44 -40.14 -22.59
CA CYS A 33 -74.77 -39.62 -22.80
C CYS A 33 -74.70 -38.25 -23.49
N GLU A 34 -75.73 -37.91 -24.25
CA GLU A 34 -76.05 -36.52 -24.58
C GLU A 34 -76.05 -35.72 -23.26
N PHE A 35 -75.85 -34.42 -23.18
CA PHE A 35 -75.79 -33.64 -21.93
C PHE A 35 -74.66 -33.94 -20.90
N GLY A 36 -74.24 -35.19 -20.66
CA GLY A 36 -73.17 -35.51 -19.69
C GLY A 36 -73.54 -35.22 -18.23
N PRO A 37 -72.59 -35.31 -17.28
CA PRO A 37 -72.82 -34.95 -15.90
C PRO A 37 -72.67 -33.44 -15.64
N ASP A 38 -73.34 -32.95 -14.60
CA ASP A 38 -73.14 -31.59 -14.10
C ASP A 38 -71.89 -31.47 -13.19
N ASN A 39 -71.66 -30.27 -12.65
CA ASN A 39 -70.52 -30.00 -11.75
C ASN A 39 -70.63 -30.68 -10.38
N SER A 40 -71.82 -31.13 -9.98
CA SER A 40 -72.08 -31.86 -8.73
C SER A 40 -71.89 -33.36 -8.88
N GLY A 41 -71.84 -33.86 -10.13
CA GLY A 41 -71.73 -35.28 -10.44
C GLY A 41 -73.07 -35.96 -10.66
N LYS A 42 -74.15 -35.22 -10.97
CA LYS A 42 -75.45 -35.78 -11.36
C LYS A 42 -75.51 -35.96 -12.89
N CYS A 43 -76.05 -37.09 -13.36
CA CYS A 43 -76.18 -37.36 -14.80
C CYS A 43 -77.32 -36.54 -15.42
N GLY A 44 -77.01 -35.67 -16.39
CA GLY A 44 -77.99 -34.91 -17.16
C GLY A 44 -78.61 -35.67 -18.33
N GLY A 45 -78.02 -36.79 -18.75
CA GLY A 45 -78.43 -37.56 -19.93
C GLY A 45 -79.52 -38.62 -19.70
N ILE A 46 -80.46 -38.38 -18.78
CA ILE A 46 -81.58 -39.30 -18.50
C ILE A 46 -82.56 -39.35 -19.69
N TYR A 47 -82.78 -38.21 -20.34
CA TYR A 47 -83.52 -38.11 -21.59
C TYR A 47 -82.55 -38.00 -22.75
N GLU A 48 -82.86 -38.63 -23.88
CA GLU A 48 -81.96 -38.64 -25.04
C GLU A 48 -81.96 -37.32 -25.83
N CYS A 49 -82.97 -36.47 -25.61
CA CYS A 49 -82.98 -35.11 -26.10
C CYS A 49 -83.76 -34.18 -25.18
N GLN A 50 -83.63 -32.87 -25.43
CA GLN A 50 -84.47 -31.84 -24.85
C GLN A 50 -85.32 -31.27 -25.99
N PRO A 51 -86.61 -31.66 -26.08
CA PRO A 51 -87.51 -31.11 -27.08
C PRO A 51 -87.57 -29.58 -27.03
N ALA A 52 -87.67 -28.95 -28.18
CA ALA A 52 -87.85 -27.50 -28.27
C ALA A 52 -89.30 -27.20 -28.67
N GLN A 53 -89.94 -26.26 -27.99
CA GLN A 53 -91.27 -25.81 -28.38
C GLN A 53 -91.14 -24.90 -29.60
N VAL A 54 -91.79 -25.27 -30.71
CA VAL A 54 -91.82 -24.50 -31.97
C VAL A 54 -93.28 -24.32 -32.34
N GLY A 55 -93.77 -23.08 -32.20
CA GLY A 55 -95.20 -22.79 -32.32
C GLY A 55 -96.00 -23.47 -31.20
N ASP A 56 -97.03 -24.22 -31.57
CA ASP A 56 -97.94 -24.94 -30.67
C ASP A 56 -97.51 -26.39 -30.37
N ARG A 57 -96.37 -26.85 -30.92
CA ARG A 57 -95.91 -28.24 -30.80
C ARG A 57 -94.46 -28.34 -30.32
N PHE A 58 -94.13 -29.48 -29.71
CA PHE A 58 -92.76 -29.83 -29.35
C PHE A 58 -92.09 -30.58 -30.49
N GLU A 59 -90.94 -30.07 -30.93
CA GLU A 59 -90.07 -30.74 -31.90
C GLU A 59 -88.97 -31.52 -31.19
N CYS A 60 -88.76 -32.77 -31.63
CA CYS A 60 -87.67 -33.60 -31.12
C CYS A 60 -86.32 -33.05 -31.59
N ARG A 61 -85.44 -32.72 -30.64
CA ARG A 61 -84.07 -32.25 -30.91
C ARG A 61 -83.02 -33.34 -30.66
N ARG A 62 -83.41 -34.62 -30.82
CA ARG A 62 -82.46 -35.73 -30.65
C ARG A 62 -81.44 -35.68 -31.77
N SER A 63 -80.17 -35.59 -31.39
CA SER A 63 -79.08 -35.42 -32.34
C SER A 63 -78.91 -36.67 -33.21
N THR A 64 -78.41 -36.46 -34.43
CA THR A 64 -78.11 -37.55 -35.39
C THR A 64 -77.15 -38.58 -34.81
N LEU A 65 -76.21 -38.14 -33.97
CA LEU A 65 -75.29 -38.96 -33.16
C LEU A 65 -75.97 -40.02 -32.29
N PHE A 66 -77.21 -39.77 -31.87
CA PHE A 66 -77.99 -40.68 -31.03
C PHE A 66 -79.17 -41.30 -31.77
N GLY A 67 -79.19 -41.25 -33.11
CA GLY A 67 -80.22 -41.88 -33.94
C GLY A 67 -81.25 -40.92 -34.54
N GLY A 68 -81.08 -39.60 -34.37
CA GLY A 68 -81.98 -38.59 -34.96
C GLY A 68 -83.35 -38.49 -34.27
N PRO A 69 -84.31 -37.74 -34.84
CA PRO A 69 -85.62 -37.52 -34.26
C PRO A 69 -86.33 -38.83 -33.89
N CYS A 70 -87.00 -38.87 -32.74
CA CYS A 70 -87.72 -40.06 -32.28
C CYS A 70 -88.97 -40.31 -33.14
N ASP A 71 -89.25 -41.55 -33.51
CA ASP A 71 -90.43 -41.92 -34.33
C ASP A 71 -91.76 -41.47 -33.71
N ASN A 72 -91.88 -41.57 -32.38
CA ASN A 72 -93.07 -41.17 -31.63
C ASN A 72 -93.13 -39.66 -31.29
N GLY A 73 -92.09 -38.89 -31.61
CA GLY A 73 -91.97 -37.49 -31.21
C GLY A 73 -91.89 -37.27 -29.68
N PRO A 74 -91.84 -36.01 -29.22
CA PRO A 74 -91.93 -35.65 -27.80
C PRO A 74 -93.34 -35.88 -27.23
N GLY A 75 -93.43 -36.14 -25.92
CA GLY A 75 -94.72 -36.15 -25.22
C GLY A 75 -95.36 -34.75 -25.17
N SER A 76 -96.66 -34.70 -24.87
CA SER A 76 -97.38 -33.42 -24.69
C SER A 76 -96.86 -32.59 -23.51
N ASP A 77 -96.12 -33.20 -22.58
CA ASP A 77 -95.44 -32.55 -21.46
C ASP A 77 -94.04 -31.98 -21.83
N GLY A 78 -93.66 -32.04 -23.10
CA GLY A 78 -92.38 -31.54 -23.59
C GLY A 78 -91.18 -32.42 -23.25
N LYS A 79 -91.39 -33.64 -22.74
CA LYS A 79 -90.30 -34.59 -22.48
C LYS A 79 -90.02 -35.50 -23.67
N CYS A 80 -88.76 -35.94 -23.78
CA CYS A 80 -88.38 -36.94 -24.76
C CYS A 80 -89.05 -38.28 -24.44
N SER A 81 -89.66 -38.90 -25.44
CA SER A 81 -90.24 -40.25 -25.33
C SER A 81 -89.19 -41.34 -25.09
N GLN A 82 -87.92 -41.07 -25.44
CA GLN A 82 -86.78 -41.94 -25.14
C GLN A 82 -86.12 -41.52 -23.81
N HIS A 83 -86.19 -42.41 -22.82
CA HIS A 83 -85.55 -42.23 -21.52
C HIS A 83 -84.67 -43.43 -21.17
N GLN A 84 -83.59 -43.17 -20.46
CA GLN A 84 -82.61 -44.17 -20.08
C GLN A 84 -82.16 -43.96 -18.63
N PRO A 85 -81.67 -45.00 -17.94
CA PRO A 85 -81.20 -44.87 -16.56
C PRO A 85 -80.06 -43.84 -16.43
N PRO A 86 -80.01 -43.04 -15.35
CA PRO A 86 -78.89 -42.15 -15.10
C PRO A 86 -77.59 -42.96 -14.98
N CYS A 87 -76.53 -42.51 -15.64
CA CYS A 87 -75.21 -43.11 -15.42
C CYS A 87 -74.58 -42.59 -14.13
N ARG A 88 -73.61 -43.33 -13.57
CA ARG A 88 -72.84 -42.91 -12.39
C ARG A 88 -71.58 -42.13 -12.83
N PRO A 89 -71.53 -40.80 -12.73
CA PRO A 89 -70.39 -40.03 -13.19
C PRO A 89 -69.13 -40.34 -12.36
N ARG A 90 -67.97 -40.42 -13.01
CA ARG A 90 -66.69 -40.69 -12.36
C ARG A 90 -65.84 -39.43 -12.31
N ARG A 91 -65.13 -39.20 -11.20
CA ARG A 91 -64.18 -38.08 -11.10
C ARG A 91 -63.10 -38.20 -12.17
N SER A 92 -62.68 -37.08 -12.74
CA SER A 92 -61.56 -37.07 -13.68
C SER A 92 -60.24 -37.31 -12.95
N ILE A 93 -59.26 -37.92 -13.64
CA ILE A 93 -57.90 -38.16 -13.13
C ILE A 93 -57.27 -36.86 -12.64
N ARG A 94 -57.50 -35.73 -13.34
CA ARG A 94 -57.05 -34.40 -12.93
C ARG A 94 -57.61 -34.00 -11.56
N SER A 95 -58.89 -34.22 -11.30
CA SER A 95 -59.48 -33.88 -9.99
C SER A 95 -58.96 -34.76 -8.86
N LEU A 96 -58.66 -36.03 -9.17
CA LEU A 96 -58.08 -36.97 -8.20
C LEU A 96 -56.63 -36.59 -7.87
N ARG A 97 -55.80 -36.27 -8.88
CA ARG A 97 -54.43 -35.77 -8.69
C ARG A 97 -54.38 -34.48 -7.89
N GLY A 98 -55.30 -33.54 -8.16
CA GLY A 98 -55.40 -32.30 -7.39
C GLY A 98 -55.74 -32.55 -5.91
N LEU A 99 -56.64 -33.49 -5.63
CA LEU A 99 -56.97 -33.87 -4.25
C LEU A 99 -55.77 -34.52 -3.55
N MET A 100 -55.06 -35.45 -4.22
CA MET A 100 -53.87 -36.09 -3.66
C MET A 100 -52.74 -35.10 -3.41
N ALA A 101 -52.51 -34.13 -4.29
CA ALA A 101 -51.47 -33.11 -4.11
C ALA A 101 -51.75 -32.22 -2.88
N ILE A 102 -53.00 -31.79 -2.69
CA ILE A 102 -53.41 -31.00 -1.52
C ILE A 102 -53.24 -31.83 -0.24
N SER A 103 -53.65 -33.10 -0.26
CA SER A 103 -53.47 -33.99 0.89
C SER A 103 -52.00 -34.25 1.22
N ALA A 104 -51.14 -34.47 0.23
CA ALA A 104 -49.70 -34.64 0.44
C ALA A 104 -49.06 -33.38 1.05
N PHE A 105 -49.41 -32.19 0.54
CA PHE A 105 -48.94 -30.93 1.09
C PHE A 105 -49.39 -30.73 2.55
N ALA A 106 -50.65 -31.02 2.87
CA ALA A 106 -51.17 -30.94 4.22
C ALA A 106 -50.47 -31.91 5.19
N ILE A 107 -50.13 -33.12 4.72
CA ILE A 107 -49.38 -34.11 5.50
C ILE A 107 -47.96 -33.59 5.80
N VAL A 108 -47.25 -33.05 4.81
CA VAL A 108 -45.90 -32.50 5.01
C VAL A 108 -45.90 -31.38 6.04
N ILE A 109 -46.83 -30.41 5.92
CA ILE A 109 -46.96 -29.33 6.90
C ILE A 109 -47.28 -29.88 8.30
N SER A 110 -48.17 -30.87 8.38
CA SER A 110 -48.56 -31.46 9.66
C SER A 110 -47.41 -32.22 10.31
N VAL A 111 -46.56 -32.91 9.54
CA VAL A 111 -45.36 -33.57 10.04
C VAL A 111 -44.34 -32.53 10.52
N ILE A 112 -44.11 -31.46 9.78
CA ILE A 112 -43.20 -30.37 10.20
C ILE A 112 -43.70 -29.73 11.50
N ALA A 113 -44.99 -29.38 11.59
CA ALA A 113 -45.58 -28.80 12.79
C ALA A 113 -45.55 -29.76 14.00
N LEU A 114 -45.72 -31.05 13.76
CA LEU A 114 -45.60 -32.08 14.79
C LEU A 114 -44.15 -32.23 15.27
N MET A 115 -43.18 -32.21 14.37
CA MET A 115 -41.75 -32.28 14.73
C MET A 115 -41.30 -31.05 15.53
N LEU A 116 -41.85 -29.87 15.23
CA LEU A 116 -41.60 -28.64 15.97
C LEU A 116 -42.25 -28.61 17.37
N THR A 117 -43.23 -29.47 17.66
CA THR A 117 -43.97 -29.47 18.95
C THR A 117 -43.65 -30.64 19.87
N LEU A 118 -42.94 -31.67 19.40
CA LEU A 118 -42.68 -32.91 20.16
C LEU A 118 -41.42 -32.91 21.05
N GLY A 119 -40.77 -31.77 21.27
CA GLY A 119 -39.67 -31.63 22.25
C GLY A 119 -40.15 -31.02 23.57
N SER A 120 -40.48 -31.83 24.57
CA SER A 120 -41.06 -31.38 25.86
C SER A 120 -40.07 -30.74 26.85
N ASP A 121 -38.83 -30.51 26.43
CA ASP A 121 -37.74 -29.89 27.21
C ASP A 121 -37.05 -28.75 26.44
N GLY A 122 -37.56 -28.37 25.26
CA GLY A 122 -36.93 -27.36 24.40
C GLY A 122 -35.65 -27.82 23.69
N SER A 123 -35.18 -29.06 23.91
CA SER A 123 -33.94 -29.59 23.31
C SER A 123 -34.15 -30.18 21.90
N GLY A 124 -35.40 -30.54 21.57
CA GLY A 124 -35.76 -31.12 20.25
C GLY A 124 -35.51 -30.21 19.05
N HIS A 125 -35.47 -28.88 19.25
CA HIS A 125 -35.07 -27.92 18.21
C HIS A 125 -33.61 -28.11 17.77
N ASN A 126 -32.73 -28.53 18.69
CA ASN A 126 -31.29 -28.57 18.45
C ASN A 126 -30.85 -29.85 17.72
N VAL A 127 -31.54 -30.97 17.84
CA VAL A 127 -31.04 -32.25 17.29
C VAL A 127 -31.20 -32.37 15.77
N ILE A 128 -32.23 -31.73 15.19
CA ILE A 128 -32.47 -31.77 13.73
C ILE A 128 -31.72 -30.64 12.99
N SER A 129 -31.30 -29.59 13.71
CA SER A 129 -30.66 -28.39 13.15
C SER A 129 -29.22 -28.14 13.63
N SER A 130 -28.66 -29.01 14.50
CA SER A 130 -27.28 -28.88 14.97
C SER A 130 -26.29 -29.34 13.91
N ALA A 131 -25.36 -28.45 13.56
CA ALA A 131 -24.24 -28.73 12.67
C ALA A 131 -23.15 -29.59 13.31
N GLY A 132 -23.31 -30.02 14.58
CA GLY A 132 -22.31 -30.75 15.36
C GLY A 132 -21.68 -29.91 16.48
N PRO A 133 -20.84 -30.52 17.34
CA PRO A 133 -20.15 -29.80 18.42
C PRO A 133 -19.15 -28.78 17.88
N LEU A 134 -18.99 -27.69 18.64
CA LEU A 134 -17.97 -26.65 18.41
C LEU A 134 -16.62 -27.10 18.97
N THR A 135 -15.55 -26.41 18.61
CA THR A 135 -14.24 -26.57 19.25
C THR A 135 -14.29 -26.12 20.70
N ASP A 136 -13.43 -26.69 21.56
CA ASP A 136 -13.41 -26.40 22.99
C ASP A 136 -13.31 -24.90 23.30
N GLY A 137 -12.47 -24.18 22.55
CA GLY A 137 -12.26 -22.74 22.72
C GLY A 137 -13.53 -21.92 22.47
N HIS A 138 -14.38 -22.34 21.53
CA HIS A 138 -15.60 -21.63 21.18
C HIS A 138 -16.86 -22.17 21.89
N ALA A 139 -16.84 -23.42 22.36
CA ALA A 139 -17.94 -24.02 23.12
C ALA A 139 -18.19 -23.29 24.44
N ASN A 140 -17.14 -22.83 25.11
CA ASN A 140 -17.27 -22.23 26.44
C ASN A 140 -17.97 -20.85 26.43
N PHE A 141 -17.65 -19.96 25.48
CA PHE A 141 -18.26 -18.62 25.43
C PHE A 141 -19.67 -18.61 24.85
N THR A 142 -20.00 -19.60 24.01
CA THR A 142 -21.35 -19.75 23.43
C THR A 142 -22.35 -20.38 24.39
N SER A 143 -21.91 -20.80 25.59
CA SER A 143 -22.74 -21.43 26.61
C SER A 143 -23.94 -20.60 27.05
N SER A 144 -23.82 -19.26 27.10
CA SER A 144 -24.91 -18.35 27.47
C SER A 144 -25.76 -17.88 26.29
N SER A 145 -25.15 -17.74 25.12
CA SER A 145 -25.71 -17.03 23.96
C SER A 145 -26.22 -17.98 22.88
N GLY A 146 -25.81 -19.25 22.93
CA GLY A 146 -26.14 -20.28 21.95
C GLY A 146 -25.66 -19.95 20.54
N CYS A 147 -26.35 -20.51 19.54
CA CYS A 147 -26.01 -20.37 18.12
C CYS A 147 -25.98 -18.91 17.63
N VAL A 148 -26.72 -18.01 18.30
CA VAL A 148 -26.83 -16.58 17.95
C VAL A 148 -25.48 -15.86 18.00
N ALA A 149 -24.54 -16.33 18.82
CA ALA A 149 -23.21 -15.76 18.92
C ALA A 149 -22.50 -15.66 17.55
N CYS A 150 -22.73 -16.66 16.69
CA CYS A 150 -22.18 -16.70 15.33
C CYS A 150 -23.28 -16.53 14.25
N HIS A 151 -24.50 -16.97 14.51
CA HIS A 151 -25.61 -16.95 13.55
C HIS A 151 -26.72 -15.98 13.96
N GLU A 152 -26.59 -14.72 13.56
CA GLU A 152 -27.55 -13.64 13.85
C GLU A 152 -29.03 -13.99 13.56
N PRO A 153 -29.39 -14.69 12.47
CA PRO A 153 -30.78 -15.04 12.19
C PRO A 153 -31.46 -15.92 13.26
N HIS A 154 -30.71 -16.57 14.14
CA HIS A 154 -31.28 -17.36 15.24
C HIS A 154 -31.92 -16.50 16.35
N ALA A 155 -31.69 -15.18 16.36
CA ALA A 155 -32.34 -14.25 17.29
C ALA A 155 -33.65 -13.67 16.74
N LYS A 156 -33.97 -13.91 15.46
CA LYS A 156 -35.10 -13.29 14.76
C LYS A 156 -36.36 -14.14 14.89
N ASP A 157 -37.51 -13.57 14.46
CA ASP A 157 -38.78 -14.30 14.49
C ASP A 157 -38.79 -15.52 13.54
N ALA A 158 -39.76 -16.42 13.73
CA ALA A 158 -39.82 -17.67 12.96
C ALA A 158 -39.97 -17.46 11.44
N GLY A 159 -40.51 -16.32 11.00
CA GLY A 159 -40.63 -15.96 9.58
C GLY A 159 -39.29 -15.49 9.01
N GLU A 160 -38.59 -14.62 9.73
CA GLU A 160 -37.25 -14.12 9.34
C GLU A 160 -36.19 -15.22 9.40
N TRP A 161 -36.21 -16.09 10.42
CA TRP A 161 -35.34 -17.28 10.49
C TRP A 161 -35.57 -18.22 9.30
N PHE A 162 -36.83 -18.44 8.92
CA PHE A 162 -37.18 -19.27 7.76
C PHE A 162 -36.72 -18.65 6.45
N LEU A 163 -36.86 -17.32 6.30
CA LEU A 163 -36.36 -16.59 5.12
C LEU A 163 -34.83 -16.64 5.05
N ALA A 164 -34.14 -16.56 6.19
CA ALA A 164 -32.68 -16.62 6.24
C ALA A 164 -32.10 -17.95 5.76
N ALA A 165 -32.87 -19.05 5.77
CA ALA A 165 -32.45 -20.32 5.17
C ALA A 165 -32.29 -20.25 3.64
N PHE A 166 -32.83 -19.21 3.01
CA PHE A 166 -32.72 -18.94 1.57
C PHE A 166 -31.78 -17.76 1.26
N GLU A 167 -31.11 -17.19 2.27
CA GLU A 167 -30.16 -16.08 2.12
C GLU A 167 -28.73 -16.55 2.44
N GLU A 168 -27.72 -15.95 1.78
CA GLU A 168 -26.32 -16.19 2.13
C GLU A 168 -25.98 -15.52 3.47
N ASN A 169 -25.78 -16.32 4.50
CA ASN A 169 -25.38 -15.84 5.82
C ASN A 169 -23.87 -15.95 6.00
N ASN A 170 -23.17 -14.81 6.01
CA ASN A 170 -21.73 -14.76 6.26
C ASN A 170 -21.45 -14.41 7.73
N ILE A 171 -21.02 -15.41 8.52
CA ILE A 171 -20.71 -15.24 9.95
C ILE A 171 -19.35 -14.58 10.23
N SER A 172 -18.57 -14.28 9.19
CA SER A 172 -17.17 -13.83 9.33
C SER A 172 -17.00 -12.56 10.16
N LYS A 173 -17.98 -11.65 10.10
CA LYS A 173 -17.96 -10.43 10.91
C LYS A 173 -18.02 -10.72 12.40
N ASN A 174 -18.66 -11.82 12.80
CA ASN A 174 -18.78 -12.19 14.20
C ASN A 174 -17.46 -12.72 14.75
N CYS A 175 -16.61 -13.33 13.91
CA CYS A 175 -15.26 -13.75 14.29
C CYS A 175 -14.41 -12.53 14.72
N LEU A 176 -14.58 -11.39 14.05
CA LEU A 176 -13.85 -10.14 14.32
C LEU A 176 -14.27 -9.45 15.62
N ASN A 177 -15.34 -9.90 16.28
CA ASN A 177 -15.69 -9.42 17.61
C ASN A 177 -14.60 -9.77 18.64
N CYS A 178 -13.93 -10.91 18.44
CA CYS A 178 -12.90 -11.40 19.35
C CYS A 178 -11.51 -11.45 18.70
N HIS A 179 -11.41 -11.76 17.41
CA HIS A 179 -10.14 -11.84 16.70
C HIS A 179 -9.78 -10.53 16.01
N THR A 180 -8.52 -10.14 16.08
CA THR A 180 -7.98 -8.96 15.39
C THR A 180 -6.86 -9.35 14.45
N PHE A 181 -6.72 -8.56 13.39
CA PHE A 181 -5.72 -8.72 12.34
C PHE A 181 -5.21 -7.33 11.95
N VAL A 182 -3.95 -7.24 11.53
CA VAL A 182 -3.43 -5.98 10.98
C VAL A 182 -3.81 -5.87 9.51
N GLY A 183 -4.47 -4.77 9.16
CA GLY A 183 -5.00 -4.51 7.81
C GLY A 183 -6.42 -5.01 7.61
N GLU A 184 -6.83 -5.16 6.35
CA GLU A 184 -8.16 -5.63 5.97
C GLU A 184 -8.26 -7.17 6.12
N PRO A 185 -9.03 -7.71 7.09
CA PRO A 185 -8.98 -9.13 7.48
C PRO A 185 -9.56 -10.10 6.45
N PHE A 186 -10.26 -9.58 5.44
CA PHE A 186 -10.90 -10.39 4.42
C PHE A 186 -10.23 -10.28 3.04
N LEU A 187 -9.17 -9.48 2.91
CA LEU A 187 -8.55 -9.24 1.62
C LEU A 187 -7.73 -10.45 1.17
N ALA A 188 -7.72 -10.72 -0.14
CA ALA A 188 -6.82 -11.70 -0.72
C ALA A 188 -5.35 -11.27 -0.56
N HIS A 189 -4.48 -12.21 -0.20
CA HIS A 189 -3.07 -11.98 0.13
C HIS A 189 -2.15 -11.73 -1.09
N ASN A 190 -2.70 -11.76 -2.32
CA ASN A 190 -1.96 -11.55 -3.58
C ASN A 190 -2.30 -10.22 -4.28
N ILE A 191 -3.06 -9.33 -3.63
CA ILE A 191 -3.47 -8.06 -4.21
C ILE A 191 -2.53 -6.96 -3.73
N SER A 192 -1.64 -6.52 -4.61
CA SER A 192 -1.04 -5.18 -4.53
C SER A 192 -2.16 -4.15 -4.58
N SER A 193 -2.13 -3.16 -3.70
CA SER A 193 -3.10 -2.05 -3.64
C SER A 193 -3.26 -1.26 -4.95
N ASN A 194 -2.40 -1.49 -5.95
CA ASN A 194 -2.46 -0.92 -7.29
C ASN A 194 -3.09 -1.82 -8.37
N ALA A 195 -3.61 -3.01 -8.02
CA ALA A 195 -4.33 -3.84 -8.99
C ALA A 195 -5.70 -3.18 -9.31
N ASN A 196 -5.84 -2.80 -10.58
CA ASN A 196 -7.02 -2.16 -11.17
C ASN A 196 -8.35 -2.71 -10.62
N LYS A 197 -9.21 -1.80 -10.13
CA LYS A 197 -10.58 -2.04 -9.61
C LYS A 197 -11.57 -2.62 -10.64
N THR A 198 -11.12 -3.14 -11.77
CA THR A 198 -11.95 -3.46 -12.93
C THR A 198 -12.37 -4.91 -13.03
N ASN A 199 -11.84 -5.83 -12.21
CA ASN A 199 -12.32 -7.21 -12.14
C ASN A 199 -13.17 -7.42 -10.89
N THR A 200 -14.48 -7.59 -11.11
CA THR A 200 -15.57 -7.74 -10.14
C THR A 200 -15.68 -9.14 -9.51
N HIS A 201 -14.59 -9.91 -9.45
CA HIS A 201 -14.56 -11.09 -8.59
C HIS A 201 -14.21 -10.64 -7.17
N SER A 202 -15.06 -10.99 -6.21
CA SER A 202 -15.01 -10.47 -4.84
C SER A 202 -13.66 -10.71 -4.18
N ASN A 203 -12.85 -9.66 -4.06
CA ASN A 203 -11.55 -9.65 -3.36
C ASN A 203 -11.67 -9.87 -1.84
N ASN A 204 -12.87 -10.16 -1.35
CA ASN A 204 -13.21 -10.29 0.06
C ASN A 204 -13.66 -11.74 0.32
N PHE A 205 -12.93 -12.45 1.17
CA PHE A 205 -13.16 -13.85 1.49
C PHE A 205 -13.73 -14.03 2.90
N SER A 206 -14.67 -14.96 3.02
CA SER A 206 -15.26 -15.36 4.29
C SER A 206 -14.29 -16.21 5.11
N CYS A 207 -14.18 -16.01 6.43
CA CYS A 207 -13.37 -16.84 7.32
C CYS A 207 -13.73 -18.33 7.18
N ILE A 208 -15.03 -18.62 7.03
CA ILE A 208 -15.55 -19.99 6.89
C ILE A 208 -15.27 -20.63 5.52
N ALA A 209 -14.70 -19.89 4.57
CA ALA A 209 -14.21 -20.49 3.33
C ALA A 209 -13.00 -21.40 3.60
N CYS A 210 -12.16 -21.02 4.56
CA CYS A 210 -10.96 -21.77 4.94
C CYS A 210 -11.16 -22.53 6.25
N HIS A 211 -11.79 -21.90 7.24
CA HIS A 211 -11.97 -22.42 8.59
C HIS A 211 -13.34 -23.12 8.74
N SER A 212 -13.41 -24.16 9.56
CA SER A 212 -14.66 -24.88 9.82
C SER A 212 -14.77 -25.25 11.29
N GLU A 213 -15.74 -24.66 11.98
CA GLU A 213 -15.87 -24.75 13.43
C GLU A 213 -16.49 -26.08 13.91
N HIS A 214 -17.52 -26.57 13.23
CA HIS A 214 -18.33 -27.71 13.70
C HIS A 214 -17.67 -29.10 13.47
N LYS A 215 -16.38 -29.22 13.74
CA LYS A 215 -15.59 -30.42 13.41
C LYS A 215 -15.22 -31.27 14.62
N GLY A 216 -15.68 -30.90 15.82
CA GLY A 216 -15.37 -31.61 17.05
C GLY A 216 -14.73 -30.68 18.08
N GLU A 217 -14.88 -31.04 19.35
CA GLU A 217 -14.28 -30.36 20.51
C GLU A 217 -12.76 -30.21 20.37
N ASP A 218 -12.08 -31.27 19.91
CA ASP A 218 -10.63 -31.31 19.71
C ASP A 218 -10.15 -30.82 18.33
N PHE A 219 -11.02 -30.27 17.47
CA PHE A 219 -10.61 -29.87 16.12
C PHE A 219 -9.77 -28.59 16.13
N ASP A 220 -8.59 -28.62 15.51
CA ASP A 220 -7.78 -27.42 15.30
C ASP A 220 -8.31 -26.63 14.10
N ILE A 221 -9.05 -25.57 14.39
CA ILE A 221 -9.56 -24.66 13.36
C ILE A 221 -8.45 -23.95 12.60
N THR A 222 -7.25 -23.78 13.17
CA THR A 222 -6.16 -23.01 12.55
C THR A 222 -5.41 -23.80 11.46
N ALA A 223 -5.50 -25.14 11.49
CA ALA A 223 -4.90 -25.99 10.49
C ALA A 223 -5.67 -25.94 9.16
N ILE A 224 -5.00 -25.54 8.07
CA ILE A 224 -5.59 -25.46 6.72
C ILE A 224 -4.76 -26.30 5.77
N SER A 225 -5.41 -27.18 5.01
CA SER A 225 -4.74 -27.98 3.97
C SER A 225 -4.55 -27.17 2.68
N ASP A 226 -3.51 -27.45 1.90
CA ASP A 226 -3.28 -26.86 0.56
C ASP A 226 -4.47 -27.03 -0.41
N ALA A 227 -5.26 -28.09 -0.26
CA ALA A 227 -6.48 -28.29 -1.05
C ALA A 227 -7.50 -27.14 -0.88
N LYS A 228 -7.53 -26.49 0.30
CA LYS A 228 -8.36 -25.31 0.55
C LYS A 228 -7.84 -24.09 -0.20
N CYS A 229 -6.52 -23.90 -0.25
CA CYS A 229 -5.90 -22.85 -1.05
C CYS A 229 -6.24 -23.02 -2.54
N ASN A 230 -6.20 -24.26 -3.03
CA ASN A 230 -6.53 -24.63 -4.41
C ASN A 230 -8.01 -24.43 -4.78
N THR A 231 -8.90 -24.12 -3.84
CA THR A 231 -10.31 -23.80 -4.15
C THR A 231 -10.44 -22.44 -4.86
N CYS A 232 -9.50 -21.53 -4.61
CA CYS A 232 -9.50 -20.18 -5.19
C CYS A 232 -8.43 -19.97 -6.26
N HIS A 233 -7.38 -20.80 -6.28
CA HIS A 233 -6.36 -20.71 -7.32
C HIS A 233 -6.89 -21.23 -8.66
N GLU A 234 -6.76 -20.45 -9.72
CA GLU A 234 -7.17 -20.85 -11.08
C GLU A 234 -6.44 -22.10 -11.59
N ARG A 235 -5.20 -22.29 -11.13
CA ARG A 235 -4.35 -23.43 -11.45
C ARG A 235 -4.06 -24.18 -10.17
N GLU A 236 -4.40 -25.47 -10.16
CA GLU A 236 -4.09 -26.36 -9.05
C GLU A 236 -2.57 -26.46 -8.85
N ILE A 237 -2.09 -26.12 -7.65
CA ILE A 237 -0.71 -26.27 -7.19
C ILE A 237 -0.66 -27.51 -6.31
N SER A 238 0.04 -28.53 -6.80
CA SER A 238 0.19 -29.83 -6.13
C SER A 238 1.30 -29.82 -5.08
N SER A 239 2.37 -29.06 -5.34
CA SER A 239 3.48 -28.82 -4.42
C SER A 239 4.34 -27.67 -4.94
N PHE A 240 5.19 -27.13 -4.07
CA PHE A 240 6.15 -26.10 -4.44
C PHE A 240 7.06 -26.54 -5.60
N ALA A 241 7.68 -27.73 -5.51
CA ALA A 241 8.63 -28.21 -6.50
C ALA A 241 8.02 -28.47 -7.88
N ASN A 242 6.81 -29.02 -7.93
CA ASN A 242 6.23 -29.53 -9.17
C ASN A 242 5.71 -28.40 -10.07
N ASN A 243 4.81 -27.56 -9.55
CA ASN A 243 4.05 -26.64 -10.39
C ASN A 243 3.74 -25.28 -9.75
N HIS A 244 4.49 -24.89 -8.70
CA HIS A 244 4.49 -23.50 -8.26
C HIS A 244 5.08 -22.58 -9.34
N PRO A 245 4.49 -21.39 -9.57
CA PRO A 245 5.04 -20.38 -10.47
C PRO A 245 6.49 -20.00 -10.12
N ASN A 246 7.27 -19.57 -11.11
CA ASN A 246 8.58 -19.02 -10.83
C ASN A 246 8.46 -17.65 -10.12
N PHE A 247 9.51 -17.28 -9.39
CA PHE A 247 9.62 -15.94 -8.81
C PHE A 247 9.80 -14.91 -9.91
N ALA A 248 9.59 -13.63 -9.57
CA ALA A 248 9.85 -12.54 -10.50
C ALA A 248 11.34 -12.42 -10.80
N ASP A 249 11.67 -11.89 -11.99
CA ASP A 249 13.06 -11.76 -12.47
C ASP A 249 13.91 -10.81 -11.60
N ASP A 250 13.29 -10.00 -10.74
CA ASP A 250 13.96 -9.10 -9.79
C ASP A 250 14.01 -9.66 -8.36
N PHE A 251 13.37 -10.81 -8.09
CA PHE A 251 13.30 -11.39 -6.76
C PHE A 251 14.70 -11.68 -6.17
N PRO A 252 14.99 -11.28 -4.91
CA PRO A 252 14.05 -10.80 -3.88
C PRO A 252 13.88 -9.27 -3.82
N HIS A 253 14.45 -8.50 -4.75
CA HIS A 253 14.41 -7.04 -4.73
C HIS A 253 13.27 -6.51 -5.61
N ASP A 254 12.59 -5.44 -5.18
CA ASP A 254 11.56 -4.72 -5.96
C ASP A 254 12.00 -3.30 -6.35
N GLN A 255 13.15 -2.88 -5.81
CA GLN A 255 13.81 -1.60 -6.05
C GLN A 255 15.27 -1.71 -5.60
N ARG A 256 16.12 -0.79 -6.05
CA ARG A 256 17.48 -0.64 -5.52
C ARG A 256 17.50 -0.19 -4.05
N THR A 257 18.60 -0.42 -3.37
CA THR A 257 18.79 -0.01 -1.97
C THR A 257 18.96 1.49 -1.82
N ALA A 258 18.58 1.98 -0.65
CA ALA A 258 18.79 3.36 -0.20
C ALA A 258 20.28 3.75 -0.14
N ILE A 259 21.11 2.81 0.30
CA ILE A 259 22.56 2.97 0.39
C ILE A 259 23.20 2.45 -0.90
N ARG A 260 24.02 3.28 -1.53
CA ARG A 260 24.76 3.03 -2.78
C ARG A 260 26.02 2.22 -2.52
N PHE A 261 25.85 0.98 -2.06
CA PHE A 261 26.98 0.10 -1.83
C PHE A 261 27.10 -0.94 -2.96
N ASP A 262 28.14 -0.78 -3.79
CA ASP A 262 28.45 -1.75 -4.84
C ASP A 262 29.27 -2.91 -4.29
N HIS A 263 28.60 -4.04 -4.03
CA HIS A 263 29.23 -5.26 -3.52
C HIS A 263 30.30 -5.80 -4.47
N SER A 264 30.07 -5.73 -5.79
CA SER A 264 31.00 -6.26 -6.79
C SER A 264 32.32 -5.51 -6.73
N SER A 265 32.28 -4.18 -6.80
CA SER A 265 33.48 -3.33 -6.76
C SER A 265 34.24 -3.47 -5.43
N HIS A 266 33.54 -3.52 -4.29
CA HIS A 266 34.19 -3.72 -3.00
C HIS A 266 34.89 -5.08 -2.90
N ILE A 267 34.20 -6.18 -3.20
CA ILE A 267 34.73 -7.54 -3.04
C ILE A 267 35.82 -7.86 -4.08
N THR A 268 35.62 -7.43 -5.33
CA THR A 268 36.50 -7.83 -6.43
C THR A 268 37.68 -6.89 -6.67
N GLN A 269 37.59 -5.64 -6.19
CA GLN A 269 38.60 -4.61 -6.42
C GLN A 269 39.14 -4.05 -5.10
N HIS A 270 38.31 -3.36 -4.31
CA HIS A 270 38.80 -2.59 -3.16
C HIS A 270 39.37 -3.45 -2.03
N PHE A 271 38.68 -4.53 -1.63
CA PHE A 271 39.13 -5.42 -0.57
C PHE A 271 40.28 -6.35 -0.98
N LYS A 272 40.62 -6.40 -2.27
CA LYS A 272 41.82 -7.08 -2.77
C LYS A 272 43.03 -6.16 -2.87
N ASP A 273 42.87 -4.88 -2.57
CA ASP A 273 44.00 -3.95 -2.49
C ASP A 273 44.85 -4.32 -1.28
N GLN A 274 46.13 -4.60 -1.52
CA GLN A 274 47.08 -5.01 -0.49
C GLN A 274 47.22 -3.96 0.64
N ARG A 275 46.92 -2.69 0.36
CA ARG A 275 46.94 -1.62 1.37
C ARG A 275 45.80 -1.72 2.39
N LEU A 276 44.73 -2.44 2.05
CA LEU A 276 43.52 -2.58 2.85
C LEU A 276 43.36 -3.99 3.43
N GLU A 277 44.29 -4.91 3.17
CA GLU A 277 44.21 -6.33 3.55
C GLU A 277 43.95 -6.53 5.06
N ASP A 278 44.58 -5.73 5.92
CA ASP A 278 44.46 -5.83 7.38
C ASP A 278 43.09 -5.38 7.92
N ILE A 279 42.34 -4.58 7.16
CA ILE A 279 41.04 -4.00 7.57
C ILE A 279 39.89 -4.47 6.68
N ALA A 280 40.18 -5.26 5.64
CA ALA A 280 39.20 -5.79 4.71
C ALA A 280 38.27 -6.80 5.42
N PRO A 281 36.95 -6.74 5.19
CA PRO A 281 36.01 -7.72 5.71
C PRO A 281 36.33 -9.14 5.21
N THR A 282 36.26 -10.14 6.10
CA THR A 282 36.60 -11.53 5.75
C THR A 282 35.46 -12.29 5.10
N ASN A 283 34.21 -11.94 5.39
CA ASN A 283 33.02 -12.65 4.90
C ASN A 283 31.76 -11.76 5.00
N CYS A 284 30.61 -12.27 4.53
CA CYS A 284 29.35 -11.52 4.52
C CYS A 284 28.93 -11.06 5.93
N THR A 285 29.15 -11.89 6.96
CA THR A 285 28.77 -11.59 8.35
C THR A 285 29.63 -10.52 9.02
N SER A 286 30.69 -10.04 8.36
CA SER A 286 31.46 -8.88 8.81
C SER A 286 30.67 -7.58 8.64
N CYS A 287 29.75 -7.54 7.65
CA CYS A 287 28.91 -6.39 7.36
C CYS A 287 27.42 -6.65 7.64
N HIS A 288 27.02 -7.90 7.86
CA HIS A 288 25.62 -8.30 8.01
C HIS A 288 25.36 -9.03 9.34
N GLU A 289 24.32 -8.59 10.05
CA GLU A 289 23.88 -9.19 11.31
C GLU A 289 22.88 -10.33 11.05
N VAL A 290 23.23 -11.53 11.49
CA VAL A 290 22.46 -12.76 11.25
C VAL A 290 21.71 -13.24 12.49
N SER A 291 22.05 -12.77 13.70
CA SER A 291 21.45 -13.25 14.96
C SER A 291 19.93 -13.08 15.00
N ASP A 292 19.44 -11.97 14.45
CA ASP A 292 18.03 -11.59 14.44
C ASP A 292 17.44 -11.60 13.01
N ALA A 293 18.09 -12.32 12.10
CA ALA A 293 17.66 -12.39 10.71
C ALA A 293 16.39 -13.25 10.55
N VAL A 294 15.26 -12.56 10.40
CA VAL A 294 13.99 -13.18 10.02
C VAL A 294 13.82 -13.10 8.50
N GLN A 295 13.06 -12.12 8.01
CA GLN A 295 12.81 -11.95 6.57
C GLN A 295 13.95 -11.28 5.80
N SER A 296 14.84 -10.58 6.49
CA SER A 296 15.98 -9.91 5.87
C SER A 296 17.19 -9.97 6.82
N VAL A 297 18.38 -9.93 6.23
CA VAL A 297 19.64 -9.81 6.97
C VAL A 297 20.07 -8.36 6.93
N LYS A 298 19.96 -7.66 8.06
CA LYS A 298 20.29 -6.24 8.12
C LYS A 298 21.80 -6.04 8.11
N PRO A 299 22.32 -5.00 7.45
CA PRO A 299 23.71 -4.62 7.63
C PRO A 299 23.94 -4.09 9.05
N VAL A 300 25.18 -4.23 9.54
CA VAL A 300 25.64 -3.56 10.76
C VAL A 300 25.73 -2.04 10.55
N GLY A 301 25.83 -1.27 11.64
CA GLY A 301 25.90 0.19 11.56
C GLY A 301 27.19 0.72 10.91
N TYR A 302 27.17 2.01 10.52
CA TYR A 302 28.29 2.71 9.88
C TYR A 302 29.63 2.50 10.60
N GLN A 303 29.63 2.58 11.93
CA GLN A 303 30.85 2.46 12.75
C GLN A 303 31.57 1.12 12.54
N THR A 304 30.81 0.06 12.28
CA THR A 304 31.36 -1.28 12.07
C THR A 304 31.61 -1.56 10.59
N ALA A 305 30.69 -1.17 9.70
CA ALA A 305 30.78 -1.51 8.28
C ALA A 305 31.71 -0.60 7.46
N CYS A 306 31.82 0.69 7.80
CA CYS A 306 32.38 1.71 6.90
C CYS A 306 33.51 2.54 7.53
N ALA A 307 33.43 2.82 8.83
CA ALA A 307 34.25 3.86 9.48
C ALA A 307 35.76 3.59 9.41
N SER A 308 36.19 2.32 9.43
CA SER A 308 37.63 1.96 9.35
C SER A 308 38.31 2.44 8.06
N CYS A 309 37.55 2.61 6.96
CA CYS A 309 38.08 3.05 5.67
C CYS A 309 37.60 4.45 5.26
N HIS A 310 36.39 4.86 5.67
CA HIS A 310 35.72 6.04 5.12
C HIS A 310 35.59 7.23 6.09
N ASN A 311 35.92 7.06 7.38
CA ASN A 311 35.66 8.11 8.37
C ASN A 311 36.49 9.37 8.14
N ASP A 312 37.76 9.22 7.75
CA ASP A 312 38.69 10.35 7.56
C ASP A 312 38.33 11.25 6.38
N ALA A 313 37.50 10.75 5.46
CA ALA A 313 37.07 11.51 4.29
C ALA A 313 35.88 12.44 4.58
N ILE A 314 35.13 12.22 5.68
CA ILE A 314 33.90 12.98 5.98
C ILE A 314 34.20 14.42 6.39
N PRO A 315 35.12 14.70 7.34
CA PRO A 315 35.40 16.08 7.75
C PRO A 315 36.06 16.95 6.69
N ARG A 316 36.42 16.40 5.52
CA ARG A 316 37.00 17.14 4.38
C ARG A 316 35.94 17.59 3.37
N ARG A 317 34.66 17.38 3.67
CA ARG A 317 33.52 17.68 2.81
C ARG A 317 32.86 18.95 3.30
N GLU A 318 33.46 20.07 2.99
CA GLU A 318 33.03 21.36 3.51
C GLU A 318 31.93 21.98 2.63
N LEU A 319 31.22 22.94 3.21
CA LEU A 319 30.23 23.77 2.54
C LEU A 319 30.71 25.21 2.61
N VAL A 320 30.57 25.95 1.51
CA VAL A 320 30.71 27.41 1.53
C VAL A 320 29.31 28.01 1.62
N LEU A 321 28.98 28.64 2.75
CA LEU A 321 27.68 29.30 2.92
C LEU A 321 27.68 30.67 2.26
N LEU A 322 28.71 31.47 2.56
CA LEU A 322 28.92 32.80 1.99
C LEU A 322 30.33 32.86 1.41
N ARG A 323 30.46 33.54 0.28
CA ARG A 323 31.73 33.98 -0.27
C ARG A 323 31.62 35.47 -0.58
N LEU A 324 32.57 36.28 -0.10
CA LEU A 324 32.69 37.68 -0.48
C LEU A 324 33.08 37.75 -1.96
N PRO A 325 32.22 38.28 -2.85
CA PRO A 325 32.53 38.35 -4.27
C PRO A 325 33.26 39.64 -4.63
N GLU A 326 33.59 39.79 -5.92
CA GLU A 326 33.92 41.09 -6.51
C GLU A 326 32.74 42.06 -6.39
N PHE A 327 32.99 43.30 -5.98
CA PHE A 327 31.97 44.35 -6.02
C PHE A 327 32.40 45.44 -6.99
N ASP A 328 31.49 45.88 -7.86
CA ASP A 328 31.74 46.99 -8.80
C ASP A 328 31.87 48.33 -8.06
N ASP A 329 31.11 48.48 -6.97
CA ASP A 329 31.03 49.69 -6.16
C ASP A 329 30.92 49.29 -4.68
N ASN A 330 31.47 50.10 -3.77
CA ASN A 330 31.27 49.95 -2.33
C ASN A 330 30.22 50.94 -1.81
N PHE A 331 29.08 50.43 -1.36
CA PHE A 331 27.99 51.20 -0.77
C PHE A 331 27.99 51.16 0.76
N ILE A 332 28.93 50.44 1.39
CA ILE A 332 29.02 50.32 2.85
C ILE A 332 29.60 51.61 3.43
N ASP A 333 28.91 52.17 4.44
CA ASP A 333 29.35 53.36 5.18
C ASP A 333 30.56 53.02 6.07
N LEU A 334 31.76 53.44 5.67
CA LEU A 334 33.00 53.19 6.39
C LEU A 334 33.05 53.85 7.78
N ASP A 335 32.37 54.98 7.97
CA ASP A 335 32.27 55.62 9.29
C ASP A 335 31.47 54.71 10.24
N PHE A 336 30.35 54.16 9.74
CA PHE A 336 29.54 53.19 10.48
C PHE A 336 30.32 51.91 10.80
N VAL A 337 31.11 51.39 9.86
CA VAL A 337 31.98 50.23 10.08
C VAL A 337 33.00 50.53 11.17
N SER A 338 33.68 51.68 11.12
CA SER A 338 34.67 52.10 12.12
C SER A 338 34.05 52.26 13.51
N GLU A 339 32.83 52.82 13.62
CA GLU A 339 32.11 52.92 14.90
C GLU A 339 31.72 51.55 15.48
N THR A 340 31.38 50.59 14.60
CA THR A 340 30.83 49.28 15.01
C THR A 340 31.92 48.23 15.26
N CYS A 341 32.98 48.24 14.45
CA CYS A 341 34.06 47.26 14.44
C CYS A 341 35.35 47.78 15.09
N GLY A 342 35.49 49.10 15.22
CA GLY A 342 36.77 49.75 15.53
C GLY A 342 37.62 49.92 14.27
N PRO A 343 38.70 50.72 14.34
CA PRO A 343 39.56 50.92 13.18
C PRO A 343 40.37 49.66 12.89
N THR A 344 40.62 49.39 11.60
CA THR A 344 41.54 48.32 11.18
C THR A 344 42.95 48.63 11.68
N LEU A 345 43.84 47.63 11.71
CA LEU A 345 45.23 47.85 12.15
C LEU A 345 45.93 48.88 11.26
N GLU A 346 45.73 48.78 9.94
CA GLU A 346 46.29 49.69 8.95
C GLU A 346 45.73 51.11 9.12
N ALA A 347 44.41 51.26 9.25
CA ALA A 347 43.80 52.56 9.54
C ALA A 347 44.28 53.13 10.89
N TRP A 348 44.51 52.29 11.90
CA TRP A 348 45.08 52.72 13.18
C TRP A 348 46.54 53.18 13.05
N GLU A 349 47.36 52.45 12.30
CA GLU A 349 48.77 52.79 12.03
C GLU A 349 48.86 54.08 11.21
N GLU A 350 48.03 54.24 10.18
CA GLU A 350 47.92 55.45 9.39
C GLU A 350 47.46 56.65 10.24
N ILE A 351 46.43 56.47 11.09
CA ILE A 351 46.01 57.51 12.05
C ILE A 351 47.15 57.86 13.01
N GLN A 352 47.95 56.89 13.46
CA GLN A 352 49.10 57.16 14.33
C GLN A 352 50.21 57.93 13.61
N ASP A 353 50.50 57.58 12.35
CA ASP A 353 51.49 58.25 11.50
C ASP A 353 51.03 59.66 11.11
N ASN A 354 49.76 59.84 10.79
CA ASN A 354 49.15 61.14 10.53
C ASN A 354 49.19 62.01 11.80
N ILE A 355 48.85 61.47 12.98
CA ILE A 355 48.97 62.18 14.26
C ILE A 355 50.44 62.51 14.58
N ALA A 356 51.39 61.63 14.25
CA ALA A 356 52.82 61.88 14.43
C ALA A 356 53.30 63.03 13.52
N THR A 357 52.91 63.01 12.25
CA THR A 357 53.24 64.04 11.25
C THR A 357 52.65 65.39 11.63
N VAL A 358 51.38 65.43 12.05
CA VAL A 358 50.72 66.65 12.54
C VAL A 358 51.40 67.18 13.80
N ARG A 359 51.79 66.30 14.73
CA ARG A 359 52.52 66.70 15.95
C ARG A 359 53.87 67.32 15.62
N GLU A 360 54.63 66.74 14.70
CA GLU A 360 55.91 67.30 14.25
C GLU A 360 55.74 68.67 13.59
N ALA A 361 54.73 68.85 12.74
CA ALA A 361 54.42 70.13 12.12
C ALA A 361 53.98 71.21 13.13
N ILE A 362 53.24 70.83 14.18
CA ILE A 362 52.89 71.74 15.29
C ILE A 362 54.15 72.19 16.03
N GLU A 363 55.05 71.25 16.36
CA GLU A 363 56.29 71.56 17.09
C GLU A 363 57.25 72.43 16.26
N ALA A 364 57.23 72.31 14.94
CA ALA A 364 58.03 73.11 14.02
C ALA A 364 57.42 74.49 13.67
N GLU A 365 56.19 74.80 14.13
CA GLU A 365 55.39 75.95 13.68
C GLU A 365 55.12 75.96 12.15
N GLU A 366 55.07 74.78 11.51
CA GLU A 366 54.94 74.59 10.07
C GLU A 366 53.56 74.02 9.66
N LEU A 367 52.55 74.20 10.51
CA LEU A 367 51.20 73.66 10.30
C LEU A 367 50.57 74.08 8.96
N ASP A 368 50.88 75.29 8.48
CA ASP A 368 50.39 75.83 7.21
C ASP A 368 51.02 75.17 5.96
N MET A 369 51.99 74.26 6.15
CA MET A 369 52.69 73.52 5.09
C MET A 369 52.33 72.04 5.03
N LEU A 370 51.40 71.57 5.88
CA LEU A 370 50.86 70.21 5.78
C LEU A 370 49.99 70.08 4.53
N ASP A 371 50.16 68.98 3.82
CA ASP A 371 49.33 68.67 2.64
C ASP A 371 47.87 68.44 3.07
N GLU A 372 46.93 68.96 2.29
CA GLU A 372 45.49 68.81 2.58
C GLU A 372 45.05 67.34 2.44
N GLU A 373 45.79 66.55 1.65
CA GLU A 373 45.69 65.08 1.51
C GLU A 373 46.01 64.31 2.82
N ILE A 374 46.87 64.84 3.71
CA ILE A 374 47.17 64.19 5.01
C ILE A 374 45.96 64.29 5.98
N LEU A 375 45.03 65.21 5.71
CA LEU A 375 43.86 65.48 6.55
C LEU A 375 42.57 64.88 5.99
N ILE A 376 42.54 64.53 4.71
CA ILE A 376 41.38 64.04 3.98
C ILE A 376 41.94 62.95 3.08
N GLY A 377 41.90 61.70 3.54
CA GLY A 377 42.50 60.55 2.84
C GLY A 377 42.13 60.52 1.35
N ASP A 378 43.07 60.04 0.54
CA ASP A 378 42.94 60.01 -0.92
C ASP A 378 41.63 59.33 -1.34
N GLU A 379 40.88 59.96 -2.26
CA GLU A 379 39.78 59.33 -3.00
C GLU A 379 40.39 58.31 -3.99
N GLU A 380 40.98 57.23 -3.48
CA GLU A 380 41.42 56.11 -4.32
C GLU A 380 40.21 55.40 -4.93
N GLU A 381 40.37 54.98 -6.18
CA GLU A 381 39.39 54.15 -6.90
C GLU A 381 39.21 52.83 -6.12
N TYR A 382 37.97 52.49 -5.76
CA TYR A 382 37.67 51.31 -4.95
C TYR A 382 38.21 50.03 -5.61
N GLU A 383 39.20 49.38 -4.97
CA GLU A 383 39.72 48.09 -5.40
C GLU A 383 39.14 46.99 -4.49
N PRO A 384 38.36 46.03 -5.01
CA PRO A 384 37.77 44.98 -4.18
C PRO A 384 38.85 44.00 -3.72
N VAL A 385 38.74 43.55 -2.47
CA VAL A 385 39.66 42.54 -1.90
C VAL A 385 39.47 41.15 -2.51
N SER A 386 38.32 40.89 -3.14
CA SER A 386 37.96 39.62 -3.77
C SER A 386 37.66 39.81 -5.26
N PHE A 387 38.01 38.81 -6.06
CA PHE A 387 37.65 38.69 -7.49
C PHE A 387 36.82 37.42 -7.77
N ASP A 388 36.29 36.80 -6.72
CA ASP A 388 35.51 35.57 -6.83
C ASP A 388 34.03 35.85 -7.10
N GLU A 389 33.32 34.85 -7.60
CA GLU A 389 31.85 34.84 -7.66
C GLU A 389 31.24 34.50 -6.28
N PRO A 390 30.04 35.02 -5.95
CA PRO A 390 29.37 34.70 -4.70
C PRO A 390 29.08 33.19 -4.59
N ALA A 391 28.91 32.71 -3.36
CA ALA A 391 28.56 31.31 -3.16
C ALA A 391 27.15 31.02 -3.72
N ALA A 392 27.00 29.92 -4.46
CA ALA A 392 25.73 29.57 -5.11
C ALA A 392 24.55 29.48 -4.13
N ILE A 393 24.84 29.03 -2.90
CA ILE A 393 23.86 28.99 -1.81
C ILE A 393 23.37 30.39 -1.44
N SER A 394 24.27 31.34 -1.23
CA SER A 394 23.89 32.73 -0.92
C SER A 394 23.14 33.39 -2.08
N SER A 395 23.59 33.19 -3.32
CA SER A 395 22.90 33.76 -4.50
C SER A 395 21.48 33.23 -4.63
N TYR A 396 21.28 31.93 -4.44
CA TYR A 396 19.93 31.35 -4.44
C TYR A 396 19.05 31.88 -3.30
N LEU A 397 19.60 32.01 -2.08
CA LEU A 397 18.86 32.51 -0.92
C LEU A 397 18.48 33.99 -1.06
N LEU A 398 19.36 34.80 -1.62
CA LEU A 398 19.12 36.22 -1.89
C LEU A 398 18.37 36.48 -3.20
N ARG A 399 18.16 35.44 -4.01
CA ARG A 399 17.51 35.49 -5.32
C ARG A 399 18.23 36.43 -6.29
N THR A 400 19.55 36.33 -6.34
CA THR A 400 20.42 37.08 -7.25
C THR A 400 21.11 36.14 -8.25
N PRO A 401 21.47 36.61 -9.45
CA PRO A 401 22.39 35.88 -10.33
C PRO A 401 23.77 35.71 -9.67
N ILE A 402 24.51 34.69 -10.11
CA ILE A 402 25.85 34.39 -9.59
C ILE A 402 26.96 35.11 -10.37
N ASP A 403 26.73 35.48 -11.62
CA ASP A 403 27.73 35.99 -12.56
C ASP A 403 27.50 37.45 -12.99
N ASP A 404 26.54 38.16 -12.37
CA ASP A 404 26.27 39.58 -12.60
C ASP A 404 26.49 40.42 -11.33
N SER A 405 27.67 41.04 -11.24
CA SER A 405 28.08 41.91 -10.13
C SER A 405 27.15 43.09 -9.92
N SER A 406 26.55 43.62 -11.00
CA SER A 406 25.66 44.78 -10.90
C SER A 406 24.34 44.43 -10.19
N GLU A 407 23.94 43.15 -10.21
CA GLU A 407 22.71 42.68 -9.57
C GLU A 407 22.93 42.16 -8.14
N TYR A 408 24.07 41.50 -7.87
CA TYR A 408 24.32 40.95 -6.53
C TYR A 408 25.01 41.92 -5.56
N THR A 409 25.62 43.02 -6.02
CA THR A 409 26.40 43.94 -5.17
C THR A 409 25.57 44.52 -4.02
N GLU A 410 24.45 45.20 -4.30
CA GLU A 410 23.62 45.84 -3.26
C GLU A 410 22.99 44.82 -2.28
N PRO A 411 22.40 43.69 -2.75
CA PRO A 411 21.87 42.66 -1.84
C PRO A 411 22.92 42.04 -0.92
N LEU A 412 24.11 41.74 -1.43
CA LEU A 412 25.17 41.13 -0.62
C LEU A 412 25.80 42.11 0.37
N GLN A 413 26.03 43.36 -0.03
CA GLN A 413 26.50 44.39 0.92
C GLN A 413 25.46 44.69 2.00
N THR A 414 24.16 44.67 1.65
CA THR A 414 23.07 44.76 2.64
C THR A 414 23.10 43.59 3.62
N LEU A 415 23.34 42.36 3.13
CA LEU A 415 23.53 41.20 4.01
C LEU A 415 24.74 41.37 4.93
N ILE A 416 25.88 41.85 4.41
CA ILE A 416 27.09 42.11 5.21
C ILE A 416 26.81 43.14 6.32
N VAL A 417 26.12 44.24 6.01
CA VAL A 417 25.73 45.24 7.01
C VAL A 417 24.78 44.64 8.05
N GLY A 418 23.81 43.82 7.63
CA GLY A 418 22.95 43.10 8.57
C GLY A 418 23.73 42.16 9.50
N LEU A 419 24.74 41.46 8.98
CA LEU A 419 25.63 40.62 9.78
C LEU A 419 26.46 41.43 10.80
N LEU A 420 26.80 42.69 10.50
CA LEU A 420 27.47 43.58 11.45
C LEU A 420 26.57 43.93 12.65
N GLU A 421 25.30 44.27 12.36
CA GLU A 421 24.34 44.75 13.35
C GLU A 421 23.80 43.61 14.22
N ASP A 422 23.27 42.57 13.58
CA ASP A 422 22.46 41.53 14.22
C ASP A 422 23.15 40.14 14.20
N GLY A 423 24.35 40.06 13.62
CA GLY A 423 25.12 38.81 13.58
C GLY A 423 24.42 37.71 12.79
N SER A 424 24.43 36.48 13.32
CA SER A 424 23.85 35.33 12.63
C SER A 424 22.31 35.35 12.53
N GLU A 425 21.62 36.27 13.22
CA GLU A 425 20.16 36.35 13.18
C GLU A 425 19.64 36.70 11.78
N VAL A 426 20.35 37.56 11.04
CA VAL A 426 19.98 37.90 9.65
C VAL A 426 20.01 36.67 8.74
N LEU A 427 21.03 35.81 8.87
CA LEU A 427 21.10 34.56 8.11
C LEU A 427 19.97 33.60 8.50
N GLU A 428 19.58 33.57 9.78
CA GLU A 428 18.46 32.75 10.22
C GLU A 428 17.15 33.22 9.56
N GLU A 429 16.94 34.54 9.50
CA GLU A 429 15.77 35.14 8.84
C GLU A 429 15.76 34.86 7.34
N THR A 430 16.86 35.13 6.62
CA THR A 430 16.97 34.86 5.18
C THR A 430 16.71 33.39 4.87
N ILE A 431 17.31 32.45 5.61
CA ILE A 431 17.11 31.02 5.39
C ILE A 431 15.68 30.60 5.78
N ALA A 432 15.09 31.22 6.81
CA ALA A 432 13.74 30.91 7.26
C ALA A 432 12.67 31.24 6.21
N GLU A 433 12.93 32.17 5.29
CA GLU A 433 12.03 32.42 4.15
C GLU A 433 11.91 31.18 3.24
N ALA A 434 13.00 30.44 3.06
CA ALA A 434 13.05 29.26 2.20
C ALA A 434 12.59 27.97 2.92
N VAL A 435 12.94 27.79 4.21
CA VAL A 435 12.74 26.51 4.92
C VAL A 435 11.94 26.60 6.23
N GLY A 436 11.51 27.80 6.61
CA GLY A 436 10.89 28.09 7.91
C GLY A 436 11.91 28.15 9.06
N ALA A 437 11.50 28.80 10.16
CA ALA A 437 12.39 29.10 11.30
C ALA A 437 13.04 27.87 11.95
N GLU A 438 12.32 26.75 12.07
CA GLU A 438 12.91 25.52 12.63
C GLU A 438 13.98 24.91 11.69
N GLY A 439 13.75 25.00 10.37
CA GLY A 439 14.71 24.58 9.36
C GLY A 439 15.99 25.42 9.42
N ALA A 440 15.85 26.74 9.46
CA ALA A 440 16.96 27.69 9.54
C ALA A 440 17.83 27.46 10.77
N LYS A 441 17.22 27.35 11.97
CA LYS A 441 17.93 27.03 13.22
C LYS A 441 18.74 25.74 13.15
N LYS A 442 18.20 24.73 12.46
CA LYS A 442 18.87 23.45 12.28
C LYS A 442 20.05 23.57 11.30
N MET A 443 19.88 24.32 10.22
CA MET A 443 20.91 24.55 9.21
C MET A 443 22.07 25.39 9.73
N LEU A 444 21.81 26.36 10.61
CA LEU A 444 22.83 27.22 11.22
C LEU A 444 23.29 26.75 12.61
N SER A 445 22.98 25.52 12.99
CA SER A 445 23.30 25.03 14.34
C SER A 445 24.80 25.12 14.62
N GLY A 446 25.15 25.83 15.70
CA GLY A 446 26.54 26.06 16.11
C GLY A 446 27.22 27.28 15.46
N LEU A 447 26.52 28.06 14.63
CA LEU A 447 27.05 29.32 14.12
C LEU A 447 27.07 30.36 15.24
N SER A 448 28.24 30.96 15.47
CA SER A 448 28.42 31.97 16.53
C SER A 448 28.09 33.36 15.99
N PRO A 449 27.23 34.15 16.67
CA PRO A 449 27.01 35.55 16.32
C PRO A 449 28.31 36.39 16.33
N THR A 450 29.27 36.01 17.18
CA THR A 450 30.58 36.67 17.23
C THR A 450 31.40 36.39 15.97
N LEU A 451 31.43 35.13 15.51
CA LEU A 451 32.15 34.77 14.28
C LEU A 451 31.57 35.54 13.09
N THR A 452 30.23 35.55 12.94
CA THR A 452 29.60 36.26 11.82
C THR A 452 29.89 37.76 11.85
N ARG A 453 29.90 38.37 13.04
CA ARG A 453 30.21 39.80 13.18
C ARG A 453 31.67 40.11 12.87
N GLU A 454 32.61 39.29 13.35
CA GLU A 454 34.04 39.48 13.05
C GLU A 454 34.34 39.33 11.56
N VAL A 455 33.73 38.33 10.90
CA VAL A 455 33.84 38.13 9.45
C VAL A 455 33.25 39.31 8.69
N ALA A 456 32.05 39.75 9.08
CA ALA A 456 31.40 40.90 8.46
C ALA A 456 32.21 42.19 8.66
N CYS A 457 32.88 42.37 9.81
CA CYS A 457 33.77 43.51 10.03
C CYS A 457 34.95 43.52 9.05
N ALA A 458 35.63 42.38 8.88
CA ALA A 458 36.72 42.30 7.91
C ALA A 458 36.23 42.61 6.48
N TRP A 459 35.15 41.95 6.06
CA TRP A 459 34.62 42.13 4.70
C TRP A 459 34.07 43.54 4.45
N ALA A 460 33.41 44.16 5.43
CA ALA A 460 32.91 45.53 5.33
C ALA A 460 34.04 46.57 5.30
N SER A 461 35.19 46.24 5.88
CA SER A 461 36.44 47.02 5.76
C SER A 461 37.23 46.68 4.49
N ASN A 462 36.68 45.88 3.58
CA ASN A 462 37.36 45.41 2.36
C ASN A 462 38.69 44.67 2.67
N GLU A 463 38.69 43.83 3.71
CA GLU A 463 39.81 43.00 4.13
C GLU A 463 39.43 41.51 4.14
N GLU A 464 40.43 40.63 3.96
CA GLU A 464 40.27 39.20 4.17
C GLU A 464 40.16 38.86 5.67
N TYR A 465 39.29 37.93 6.04
CA TYR A 465 39.19 37.47 7.43
C TYR A 465 40.30 36.47 7.77
N GLU A 466 41.15 36.81 8.73
CA GLU A 466 42.15 35.90 9.29
C GLU A 466 41.60 35.11 10.48
N SER A 467 41.46 33.79 10.32
CA SER A 467 41.03 32.92 11.42
C SER A 467 42.08 32.86 12.52
N PRO A 468 41.69 32.99 13.81
CA PRO A 468 42.64 32.86 14.92
C PRO A 468 43.16 31.44 15.13
N SER A 469 42.52 30.42 14.51
CA SER A 469 42.94 29.01 14.63
C SER A 469 42.32 28.11 13.57
N ASP A 470 43.00 27.00 13.24
CA ASP A 470 42.47 25.99 12.34
C ASP A 470 41.19 25.30 12.88
N PRO A 471 40.20 25.00 12.01
CA PRO A 471 38.95 24.34 12.38
C PRO A 471 39.15 22.82 12.60
N ASN A 472 39.86 22.47 13.68
CA ASN A 472 40.27 21.10 13.96
C ASN A 472 39.13 20.16 14.38
N TYR A 473 38.02 20.71 14.90
CA TYR A 473 36.91 19.93 15.48
C TYR A 473 35.61 19.95 14.66
N GLY A 474 35.64 20.54 13.46
CA GLY A 474 34.44 20.78 12.66
C GLY A 474 33.59 21.94 13.19
N GLY A 475 32.46 22.19 12.52
CA GLY A 475 31.57 23.32 12.79
C GLY A 475 31.75 24.48 11.83
N TRP A 476 31.13 25.61 12.18
CA TRP A 476 31.23 26.87 11.43
C TRP A 476 32.58 27.53 11.67
N TYR A 477 33.20 27.99 10.60
CA TYR A 477 34.44 28.75 10.62
C TYR A 477 34.52 29.64 9.38
N ALA A 478 35.39 30.63 9.39
CA ALA A 478 35.65 31.47 8.23
C ALA A 478 37.15 31.59 7.99
N GLU A 479 37.54 31.78 6.73
CA GLU A 479 38.93 31.98 6.33
C GLU A 479 38.96 32.72 5.00
N GLY A 480 39.71 33.82 4.94
CA GLY A 480 39.80 34.69 3.79
C GLY A 480 38.44 35.31 3.47
N VAL A 481 37.95 35.01 2.27
CA VAL A 481 36.68 35.51 1.73
C VAL A 481 35.51 34.55 1.93
N GLU A 482 35.66 33.47 2.70
CA GLU A 482 34.62 32.43 2.82
C GLU A 482 34.16 32.16 4.25
N LEU A 483 32.83 32.09 4.45
CA LEU A 483 32.21 31.50 5.65
C LEU A 483 31.78 30.06 5.34
N LYS A 484 32.36 29.10 6.06
CA LYS A 484 32.27 27.67 5.76
C LYS A 484 31.73 26.83 6.91
N TYR A 485 31.22 25.65 6.57
CA TYR A 485 30.91 24.59 7.53
C TYR A 485 31.71 23.33 7.26
N LYS A 486 32.35 22.83 8.32
CA LYS A 486 33.09 21.56 8.29
C LYS A 486 32.33 20.47 9.05
N PRO A 487 32.01 19.32 8.42
CA PRO A 487 31.30 18.23 9.08
C PRO A 487 32.02 17.73 10.33
N ILE A 488 31.28 17.52 11.42
CA ILE A 488 31.84 16.95 12.65
C ILE A 488 32.01 15.42 12.57
N GLY A 489 31.30 14.76 11.64
CA GLY A 489 31.35 13.31 11.44
C GLY A 489 30.14 12.76 10.69
N HIS A 490 30.05 11.43 10.58
CA HIS A 490 28.92 10.77 9.93
C HIS A 490 27.62 10.99 10.73
N GLY A 491 26.54 11.38 10.04
CA GLY A 491 25.25 11.66 10.67
C GLY A 491 25.09 13.08 11.24
N ASP A 492 25.98 13.99 10.85
CA ASP A 492 25.91 15.42 11.19
C ASP A 492 24.54 16.03 10.78
N PRO A 493 23.79 16.62 11.74
CA PRO A 493 22.46 17.15 11.50
C PRO A 493 22.43 18.41 10.62
N VAL A 494 23.50 19.22 10.63
CA VAL A 494 23.63 20.44 9.81
C VAL A 494 23.83 20.03 8.35
N VAL A 495 24.80 19.15 8.09
CA VAL A 495 25.09 18.60 6.76
C VAL A 495 23.83 17.95 6.17
N ARG A 496 23.13 17.14 6.96
CA ARG A 496 21.89 16.50 6.55
C ARG A 496 20.78 17.51 6.22
N ALA A 497 20.69 18.63 6.94
CA ALA A 497 19.69 19.65 6.69
C ALA A 497 19.95 20.34 5.34
N TRP A 498 21.19 20.74 5.08
CA TRP A 498 21.61 21.36 3.81
C TRP A 498 21.42 20.43 2.60
N ILE A 499 21.83 19.16 2.69
CA ILE A 499 21.64 18.21 1.58
C ILE A 499 20.14 17.97 1.29
N ASN A 500 19.30 17.90 2.33
CA ASN A 500 17.85 17.79 2.12
C ASN A 500 17.27 19.05 1.50
N PHE A 501 17.77 20.23 1.86
CA PHE A 501 17.39 21.48 1.22
C PHE A 501 17.67 21.43 -0.28
N GLY A 502 18.90 21.13 -0.70
CA GLY A 502 19.24 21.01 -2.13
C GLY A 502 18.37 20.00 -2.90
N ALA A 503 17.94 18.91 -2.24
CA ALA A 503 17.00 17.96 -2.83
C ALA A 503 15.56 18.50 -2.93
N LEU A 504 15.06 19.20 -1.92
CA LEU A 504 13.65 19.60 -1.81
C LEU A 504 13.34 20.98 -2.39
N SER A 505 14.34 21.84 -2.56
CA SER A 505 14.17 23.19 -3.10
C SER A 505 13.53 23.16 -4.49
N VAL A 506 12.56 24.03 -4.70
CA VAL A 506 11.93 24.25 -6.01
C VAL A 506 12.74 25.34 -6.71
N LEU A 507 13.11 25.11 -7.97
CA LEU A 507 13.79 26.13 -8.76
C LEU A 507 12.78 27.21 -9.16
N ASP A 508 13.24 28.45 -9.25
CA ASP A 508 12.40 29.58 -9.60
C ASP A 508 11.96 29.53 -11.08
N ASP A 509 10.94 30.31 -11.43
CA ASP A 509 10.52 30.49 -12.83
C ASP A 509 11.32 31.61 -13.53
N ASP A 510 12.05 32.42 -12.77
CA ASP A 510 12.99 33.43 -13.27
C ASP A 510 14.31 32.77 -13.70
N GLU A 511 14.75 32.98 -14.95
CA GLU A 511 15.89 32.27 -15.56
C GLU A 511 17.21 32.51 -14.79
N ASP A 512 17.44 33.74 -14.33
CA ASP A 512 18.68 34.13 -13.65
C ASP A 512 18.75 33.57 -12.21
N VAL A 513 17.59 33.39 -11.56
CA VAL A 513 17.47 32.77 -10.23
C VAL A 513 17.42 31.24 -10.33
N GLU A 514 16.88 30.70 -11.43
CA GLU A 514 16.90 29.27 -11.73
C GLU A 514 18.35 28.76 -11.82
N GLU A 515 19.22 29.48 -12.52
CA GLU A 515 20.65 29.14 -12.66
C GLU A 515 21.37 29.07 -11.30
N SER A 516 21.23 30.10 -10.45
CA SER A 516 21.75 30.09 -9.08
C SER A 516 21.24 28.86 -8.28
N GLY A 517 19.98 28.49 -8.49
CA GLY A 517 19.39 27.29 -7.87
C GLY A 517 19.94 25.97 -8.41
N GLU A 518 20.31 25.90 -9.70
CA GLU A 518 20.97 24.74 -10.30
C GLU A 518 22.39 24.55 -9.74
N PHE A 519 23.18 25.63 -9.67
CA PHE A 519 24.51 25.60 -9.06
C PHE A 519 24.47 25.21 -7.58
N MET A 520 23.55 25.79 -6.81
CA MET A 520 23.35 25.43 -5.41
C MET A 520 23.00 23.94 -5.26
N ARG A 521 22.14 23.42 -6.13
CA ARG A 521 21.78 22.01 -6.10
C ARG A 521 22.95 21.11 -6.48
N ASP A 522 23.77 21.49 -7.46
CA ASP A 522 24.98 20.74 -7.81
C ASP A 522 25.95 20.70 -6.62
N GLU A 523 26.25 21.84 -5.98
CA GLU A 523 27.13 21.88 -4.81
C GLU A 523 26.67 20.95 -3.67
N LEU A 524 25.34 20.91 -3.43
CA LEU A 524 24.76 20.11 -2.35
C LEU A 524 24.54 18.63 -2.68
N LEU A 525 24.46 18.24 -3.95
CA LEU A 525 24.12 16.87 -4.37
C LEU A 525 25.16 16.18 -5.24
N ASN A 526 26.13 16.92 -5.81
CA ASN A 526 27.16 16.36 -6.69
C ASN A 526 28.05 15.39 -5.92
N PRO A 527 28.10 14.11 -6.31
CA PRO A 527 28.84 13.10 -5.56
C PRO A 527 30.35 13.38 -5.48
N LYS A 528 30.91 14.27 -6.29
CA LYS A 528 32.37 14.48 -6.34
C LYS A 528 32.86 15.42 -5.24
N GLU A 529 32.09 16.44 -4.90
CA GLU A 529 32.54 17.64 -4.20
C GLU A 529 31.63 17.99 -3.01
N GLY A 530 32.13 18.88 -2.14
CA GLY A 530 31.40 19.42 -0.98
C GLY A 530 30.57 18.41 -0.19
N PHE A 531 29.41 18.88 0.27
CA PHE A 531 28.39 18.07 0.92
C PHE A 531 27.76 17.03 -0.02
N GLY A 532 27.70 17.32 -1.32
CA GLY A 532 27.22 16.38 -2.32
C GLY A 532 27.95 15.03 -2.30
N ALA A 533 29.19 14.98 -1.82
CA ALA A 533 29.93 13.73 -1.63
C ALA A 533 29.21 12.69 -0.75
N CYS A 534 28.31 13.10 0.15
CA CYS A 534 27.46 12.19 0.90
C CYS A 534 26.54 11.36 -0.01
N THR A 535 26.18 11.88 -1.20
CA THR A 535 25.37 11.18 -2.19
C THR A 535 26.12 10.06 -2.91
N LYS A 536 27.44 9.90 -2.71
CA LYS A 536 28.18 8.70 -3.11
C LYS A 536 27.69 7.45 -2.38
N CYS A 537 27.21 7.63 -1.14
CA CYS A 537 26.74 6.55 -0.28
C CYS A 537 25.21 6.60 -0.11
N HIS A 538 24.63 7.80 -0.01
CA HIS A 538 23.19 7.97 0.15
C HIS A 538 22.53 8.23 -1.19
N SER A 539 21.60 7.38 -1.58
CA SER A 539 20.93 7.56 -2.86
C SER A 539 19.94 8.72 -2.83
N VAL A 540 19.86 9.43 -3.95
CA VAL A 540 18.82 10.39 -4.23
C VAL A 540 17.75 9.69 -5.05
N SER A 541 16.47 9.88 -4.71
CA SER A 541 15.35 9.18 -5.34
C SER A 541 14.14 10.07 -5.59
N LYS A 542 13.41 9.75 -6.65
CA LYS A 542 12.12 10.34 -7.04
C LYS A 542 10.97 9.41 -6.65
N THR A 543 9.91 9.96 -6.06
CA THR A 543 8.64 9.25 -5.85
C THR A 543 7.49 10.06 -6.43
N GLU A 544 6.32 9.43 -6.63
CA GLU A 544 5.10 10.12 -7.11
C GLU A 544 4.69 11.30 -6.22
N THR A 545 5.01 11.23 -4.92
CA THR A 545 4.65 12.24 -3.91
C THR A 545 5.75 13.24 -3.61
N ASN A 546 7.00 12.98 -4.01
CA ASN A 546 8.14 13.83 -3.70
C ASN A 546 9.11 13.87 -4.90
N PRO A 547 9.28 15.03 -5.56
CA PRO A 547 10.07 15.12 -6.78
C PRO A 547 11.56 14.87 -6.56
N LEU A 548 12.10 14.92 -5.34
CA LEU A 548 13.45 14.42 -5.05
C LEU A 548 13.65 14.30 -3.53
N HIS A 549 14.28 13.23 -3.05
CA HIS A 549 14.67 13.11 -1.65
C HIS A 549 15.90 12.22 -1.49
N VAL A 550 16.66 12.46 -0.41
CA VAL A 550 17.83 11.66 -0.07
C VAL A 550 17.43 10.52 0.89
N GLN A 551 17.86 9.31 0.58
CA GLN A 551 17.60 8.13 1.40
C GLN A 551 18.71 7.92 2.44
N TRP A 552 18.46 8.41 3.65
CA TRP A 552 19.44 8.38 4.75
C TRP A 552 19.56 7.03 5.45
N ASN A 553 18.48 6.27 5.50
CA ASN A 553 18.41 5.02 6.24
C ASN A 553 18.38 3.84 5.28
N PHE A 554 18.91 2.70 5.72
CA PHE A 554 18.65 1.43 5.07
C PHE A 554 17.14 1.15 5.10
N ASN A 555 16.49 1.35 3.96
CA ASN A 555 15.09 1.01 3.79
C ASN A 555 15.02 -0.35 3.12
N ASN A 556 14.44 -1.33 3.80
CA ASN A 556 14.10 -2.59 3.15
C ASN A 556 13.01 -2.32 2.11
N SER A 557 13.09 -3.03 0.98
CA SER A 557 11.97 -3.26 0.07
C SER A 557 10.66 -3.36 0.84
N LYS A 558 9.55 -2.89 0.25
CA LYS A 558 8.23 -2.93 0.89
C LYS A 558 8.03 -4.27 1.59
N SER A 559 7.61 -4.21 2.86
CA SER A 559 7.21 -5.40 3.61
C SER A 559 6.37 -6.26 2.68
N ARG A 560 6.76 -7.53 2.51
CA ARG A 560 5.95 -8.53 1.82
C ARG A 560 5.15 -9.23 2.92
N PRO A 561 4.08 -8.62 3.46
CA PRO A 561 3.42 -9.09 4.68
C PRO A 561 2.85 -10.50 4.53
N HIS A 562 2.61 -10.91 3.29
CA HIS A 562 1.98 -12.18 2.95
C HIS A 562 2.96 -13.25 2.49
N THR A 563 4.26 -12.96 2.43
CA THR A 563 5.28 -13.97 2.15
C THR A 563 6.33 -13.92 3.24
N PHE A 564 6.64 -15.07 3.81
CA PHE A 564 7.59 -15.18 4.90
C PHE A 564 8.72 -16.13 4.54
N TYR A 565 9.93 -15.68 4.81
CA TYR A 565 11.13 -16.50 4.78
C TYR A 565 11.87 -16.24 6.09
N SER A 566 12.35 -17.28 6.77
CA SER A 566 13.15 -17.14 7.98
C SER A 566 14.58 -17.54 7.68
N HIS A 567 15.51 -16.59 7.67
CA HIS A 567 16.94 -16.90 7.56
C HIS A 567 17.36 -17.82 8.72
N GLY A 568 16.98 -17.53 9.97
CA GLY A 568 17.29 -18.39 11.12
C GLY A 568 16.86 -19.86 10.96
N ALA A 569 15.71 -20.15 10.33
CA ALA A 569 15.30 -21.53 10.05
C ALA A 569 16.19 -22.22 9.00
N HIS A 570 16.72 -21.46 8.04
CA HIS A 570 17.52 -21.98 6.94
C HIS A 570 19.02 -22.02 7.24
N LEU A 571 19.55 -21.14 8.10
CA LEU A 571 20.97 -21.16 8.44
C LEU A 571 21.35 -22.42 9.25
N ASN A 572 20.40 -23.14 9.84
CA ASN A 572 20.65 -24.34 10.64
C ASN A 572 20.62 -25.67 9.85
N ILE A 573 20.64 -25.63 8.51
CA ILE A 573 20.58 -26.84 7.67
C ILE A 573 21.76 -26.96 6.69
N LEU A 574 21.95 -28.17 6.16
CA LEU A 574 22.91 -28.45 5.09
C LEU A 574 22.19 -28.50 3.74
N ASN A 575 22.79 -27.94 2.70
CA ASN A 575 22.30 -28.14 1.34
C ASN A 575 22.69 -29.56 0.81
N PRO A 576 22.15 -30.01 -0.33
CA PRO A 576 22.46 -31.35 -0.89
C PRO A 576 23.93 -31.58 -1.23
N SER A 577 24.70 -30.51 -1.43
CA SER A 577 26.15 -30.54 -1.67
C SER A 577 26.97 -30.62 -0.37
N GLY A 578 26.32 -30.63 0.80
CA GLY A 578 26.97 -30.70 2.11
C GLY A 578 27.46 -29.37 2.67
N ILE A 579 27.11 -28.24 2.05
CA ILE A 579 27.45 -26.90 2.56
C ILE A 579 26.52 -26.59 3.73
N ASN A 580 27.11 -26.15 4.85
CA ASN A 580 26.36 -25.62 5.97
C ASN A 580 25.87 -24.21 5.63
N LEU A 581 24.55 -23.99 5.67
CA LEU A 581 24.00 -22.69 5.36
C LEU A 581 24.34 -21.63 6.43
N ALA A 582 24.76 -22.02 7.64
CA ALA A 582 25.35 -21.11 8.62
C ALA A 582 26.79 -20.69 8.30
N ASP A 583 27.42 -21.27 7.27
CA ASP A 583 28.75 -20.81 6.84
C ASP A 583 28.66 -19.35 6.38
N PRO A 584 29.49 -18.44 6.95
CA PRO A 584 29.36 -17.00 6.76
C PRO A 584 29.71 -16.53 5.35
N GLU A 585 30.16 -17.42 4.47
CA GLU A 585 30.47 -17.13 3.07
C GLU A 585 29.75 -18.10 2.13
N ALA A 586 30.10 -19.39 2.17
CA ALA A 586 29.56 -20.42 1.29
C ALA A 586 28.06 -20.69 1.53
N GLY A 587 27.60 -20.47 2.76
CA GLY A 587 26.18 -20.62 3.13
C GLY A 587 25.33 -19.54 2.45
N CYS A 588 25.67 -18.26 2.65
CA CYS A 588 24.98 -17.13 2.02
C CYS A 588 24.97 -17.22 0.49
N GLN A 589 26.11 -17.62 -0.12
CA GLN A 589 26.25 -17.74 -1.57
C GLN A 589 25.43 -18.89 -2.18
N THR A 590 24.87 -19.79 -1.37
CA THR A 590 23.93 -20.82 -1.87
C THR A 590 22.69 -20.16 -2.47
N CYS A 591 22.19 -19.07 -1.86
CA CYS A 591 21.03 -18.33 -2.33
C CYS A 591 21.42 -16.99 -2.98
N HIS A 592 22.37 -16.25 -2.40
CA HIS A 592 22.77 -14.92 -2.86
C HIS A 592 24.02 -15.00 -3.75
N LYS A 593 23.82 -15.15 -5.05
CA LYS A 593 24.92 -15.20 -6.02
C LYS A 593 25.26 -13.80 -6.49
N LEU A 594 26.54 -13.42 -6.34
CA LEU A 594 27.02 -12.10 -6.74
C LEU A 594 27.09 -12.00 -8.27
N ASN A 595 26.37 -11.03 -8.84
CA ASN A 595 26.49 -10.62 -10.22
C ASN A 595 27.65 -9.63 -10.37
N VAL A 596 28.84 -10.15 -10.66
CA VAL A 596 30.06 -9.35 -10.81
C VAL A 596 30.07 -8.45 -12.06
N GLN A 597 29.16 -8.67 -13.01
CA GLN A 597 29.06 -7.89 -14.24
C GLN A 597 28.03 -6.76 -14.16
N ALA A 598 27.31 -6.66 -13.04
CA ALA A 598 26.27 -5.65 -12.86
C ALA A 598 26.83 -4.22 -12.91
N ASN A 599 26.20 -3.34 -13.69
CA ASN A 599 26.48 -1.91 -13.66
C ASN A 599 25.62 -1.21 -12.59
N TYR A 600 25.83 -1.62 -11.33
CA TYR A 600 25.01 -1.18 -10.20
C TYR A 600 24.97 0.35 -10.06
N GLY A 601 26.11 1.02 -10.27
CA GLY A 601 26.22 2.47 -10.18
C GLY A 601 25.31 3.25 -11.14
N ALA A 602 25.00 2.70 -12.32
CA ALA A 602 24.10 3.32 -13.29
C ALA A 602 22.64 3.36 -12.82
N SER A 603 22.25 2.49 -11.87
CA SER A 603 20.90 2.46 -11.28
C SER A 603 20.52 3.73 -10.51
N PHE A 604 21.44 4.67 -10.34
CA PHE A 604 21.25 5.90 -9.57
C PHE A 604 21.19 7.16 -10.45
N SER A 605 21.39 7.06 -11.76
CA SER A 605 21.48 8.25 -12.63
C SER A 605 20.14 8.93 -12.92
N ASP A 606 19.04 8.17 -12.97
CA ASP A 606 17.71 8.69 -13.30
C ASP A 606 16.86 9.00 -12.05
N ASN A 607 17.42 8.79 -10.86
CA ASN A 607 16.77 8.88 -9.56
C ASN A 607 15.53 7.98 -9.39
N ASN A 608 15.22 7.06 -10.31
CA ASN A 608 14.09 6.15 -10.20
C ASN A 608 14.53 4.87 -9.47
N PRO A 609 14.02 4.58 -8.26
CA PRO A 609 14.45 3.40 -7.51
C PRO A 609 14.03 2.06 -8.14
N HIS A 610 13.06 2.06 -9.06
CA HIS A 610 12.55 0.86 -9.73
C HIS A 610 13.27 0.53 -11.04
N ILE A 611 14.14 1.41 -11.54
CA ILE A 611 14.99 1.13 -12.70
C ILE A 611 16.39 0.83 -12.16
N PHE A 612 16.70 -0.45 -12.02
CA PHE A 612 17.96 -0.86 -11.40
C PHE A 612 18.48 -2.18 -11.94
N GLU A 613 19.79 -2.35 -11.79
CA GLU A 613 20.48 -3.62 -11.92
C GLU A 613 21.01 -4.03 -10.54
N SER A 614 20.76 -5.25 -10.12
CA SER A 614 21.19 -5.77 -8.80
C SER A 614 22.64 -6.25 -8.84
N ASN A 615 23.38 -6.06 -7.74
CA ASN A 615 24.66 -6.73 -7.54
C ASN A 615 24.54 -8.24 -7.34
N PHE A 616 23.33 -8.78 -7.19
CA PHE A 616 23.06 -10.20 -7.02
C PHE A 616 22.12 -10.69 -8.11
N ASP A 617 22.37 -11.89 -8.61
CA ASP A 617 21.46 -12.59 -9.51
C ASP A 617 20.11 -12.81 -8.83
N SER A 618 19.04 -12.86 -9.63
CA SER A 618 17.72 -13.22 -9.13
C SER A 618 17.73 -14.60 -8.50
N ILE A 619 17.04 -14.76 -7.38
CA ILE A 619 16.90 -16.06 -6.74
C ILE A 619 15.79 -16.81 -7.46
N ASP A 620 16.15 -17.93 -8.09
CA ASP A 620 15.21 -18.79 -8.80
C ASP A 620 14.55 -19.83 -7.88
N LYS A 621 13.39 -20.33 -8.30
CA LYS A 621 12.66 -21.42 -7.63
C LYS A 621 13.55 -22.66 -7.45
N GLU A 622 14.40 -22.94 -8.43
CA GLU A 622 15.37 -24.02 -8.48
C GLU A 622 16.36 -23.99 -7.31
N THR A 623 16.62 -22.82 -6.72
CA THR A 623 17.43 -22.69 -5.51
C THR A 623 16.73 -23.36 -4.33
N CYS A 624 15.43 -23.10 -4.17
CA CYS A 624 14.64 -23.62 -3.06
C CYS A 624 14.29 -25.11 -3.21
N THR A 625 14.06 -25.59 -4.44
CA THR A 625 13.69 -26.99 -4.72
C THR A 625 14.85 -27.98 -4.53
N GLN A 626 16.06 -27.50 -4.24
CA GLN A 626 17.17 -28.35 -3.79
C GLN A 626 16.87 -29.04 -2.45
N CYS A 627 16.09 -28.39 -1.59
CA CYS A 627 15.68 -28.90 -0.28
C CYS A 627 14.17 -29.11 -0.16
N HIS A 628 13.38 -28.25 -0.80
CA HIS A 628 11.91 -28.35 -0.83
C HIS A 628 11.46 -29.20 -2.01
N ASN A 629 11.63 -30.52 -1.90
CA ASN A 629 11.21 -31.49 -2.91
C ASN A 629 10.53 -32.71 -2.28
N GLU A 630 9.96 -33.58 -3.11
CA GLU A 630 9.27 -34.79 -2.68
C GLU A 630 10.19 -35.66 -1.82
N GLY A 631 9.72 -36.02 -0.62
CA GLY A 631 10.48 -36.85 0.34
C GLY A 631 11.58 -36.13 1.10
N GLN A 632 11.71 -34.81 0.98
CA GLN A 632 12.69 -34.00 1.72
C GLN A 632 12.01 -33.09 2.76
N VAL A 633 12.17 -31.76 2.66
CA VAL A 633 11.53 -30.78 3.53
C VAL A 633 10.08 -30.57 3.09
N ARG A 634 9.20 -30.24 4.05
CA ARG A 634 7.79 -29.91 3.77
C ARG A 634 7.66 -28.77 2.76
N GLN A 635 6.53 -28.77 2.03
CA GLN A 635 6.27 -27.85 0.92
C GLN A 635 4.88 -27.21 0.99
N ASP A 636 4.26 -27.23 2.18
CA ASP A 636 2.91 -26.72 2.39
C ASP A 636 2.84 -25.22 2.11
N CYS A 637 1.73 -24.74 1.53
CA CYS A 637 1.57 -23.33 1.14
C CYS A 637 1.81 -22.36 2.33
N GLN A 638 1.37 -22.74 3.53
CA GLN A 638 1.47 -21.93 4.75
C GLN A 638 2.89 -21.80 5.31
N LEU A 639 3.88 -22.53 4.77
CA LEU A 639 5.28 -22.36 5.16
C LEU A 639 5.85 -21.04 4.67
N CYS A 640 5.42 -20.63 3.47
CA CYS A 640 5.93 -19.43 2.80
C CYS A 640 4.88 -18.33 2.70
N HIS A 641 3.58 -18.66 2.72
CA HIS A 641 2.49 -17.69 2.58
C HIS A 641 1.79 -17.42 3.92
N LEU A 642 1.72 -16.13 4.29
CA LEU A 642 1.04 -15.64 5.49
C LEU A 642 -0.32 -15.02 5.14
N TYR A 643 -1.38 -15.74 5.50
CA TYR A 643 -2.76 -15.25 5.37
C TYR A 643 -3.22 -14.47 6.60
N HIS A 644 -2.52 -14.63 7.72
CA HIS A 644 -2.82 -14.04 9.01
C HIS A 644 -1.68 -13.11 9.41
N ASN A 645 -1.79 -11.82 9.08
CA ASN A 645 -0.78 -10.84 9.48
C ASN A 645 -1.08 -10.32 10.89
N GLU A 646 -0.10 -10.46 11.80
CA GLU A 646 -0.16 -9.99 13.20
C GLU A 646 -1.50 -10.27 13.90
N THR A 647 -1.83 -11.56 14.04
CA THR A 647 -3.09 -11.98 14.69
C THR A 647 -3.10 -11.71 16.19
N GLY A 648 -4.28 -11.32 16.70
CA GLY A 648 -4.48 -11.07 18.12
C GLY A 648 -5.92 -11.29 18.57
N PHE A 649 -6.17 -10.94 19.83
CA PHE A 649 -7.49 -10.94 20.44
C PHE A 649 -7.85 -9.53 20.91
N ASN A 650 -9.13 -9.17 20.80
CA ASN A 650 -9.66 -7.96 21.39
C ASN A 650 -9.54 -8.02 22.92
N LEU A 651 -9.06 -6.94 23.54
CA LEU A 651 -8.89 -6.82 25.00
C LEU A 651 -10.18 -7.07 25.81
N ARG A 652 -11.36 -7.04 25.17
CA ARG A 652 -12.66 -7.33 25.79
C ARG A 652 -12.90 -8.82 26.13
N VAL A 653 -11.96 -9.72 25.83
CA VAL A 653 -12.07 -11.16 26.10
C VAL A 653 -11.55 -11.56 27.50
N THR A 654 -11.08 -10.60 28.32
CA THR A 654 -10.66 -10.93 29.69
C THR A 654 -11.87 -11.25 30.58
N ASN A 655 -11.94 -12.53 30.99
CA ASN A 655 -12.79 -13.15 32.03
C ASN A 655 -13.76 -12.20 32.75
N ASN A 656 -15.05 -12.39 32.51
CA ASN A 656 -16.06 -11.98 33.48
C ASN A 656 -15.94 -12.90 34.71
N ASP A 657 -15.82 -12.29 35.89
CA ASP A 657 -16.04 -12.90 37.21
C ASP A 657 -17.39 -13.60 37.33
#